data_AF-C1E2Q8-F1
#
_entry.id   AF-C1E2Q8-F1
#
_cell.length_a   1.000
_cell.length_b   1.000
_cell.length_c   1.000
_cell.angle_alpha   90.00
_cell.angle_beta   90.00
_cell.angle_gamma   90.00
#
_symmetry.space_group_name_H-M   'P 1'
#
loop_
_entity.id
_entity.type
_entity.pdbx_description
1 polymer ?
#
loop_
_entity_poly.entity_id
_entity_poly.type
_entity_poly.pdbx_seq_one_letter_code
_entity_poly.pdbx_strand_id
1 'polypeptide(L)'
;MAEVWEGWFTVGIVFVAFGCLLWDVIQPDHVMIGAVAVLMAAGVVSVEEGLAGFANEGLLTVAVLFVVAAGISATGGLDWYMSKLLGHPTTIAGAQLRLMIPIAVVSAFLNNTPVVAVMIPIVQRWAENIHIPKEQVMIPLSFASILGGTCTLIGTSTNLVVLGMLKDWRGSDGSSETKQSMGLFDLGLFGVPVAMTGITYMLIASRALLPGGKKKGEAGAGGGGAGGGGGGKSEDLIVGARLQAWSAAVGKTVAGSGLRGLPGLYLVSVKREDTLIRAVGPEFVLSQGDVLYFTGMVESIGNVCAEYGLLAVTTEHDSDSEVDKLNANSQERRLIQAVVAKTGPLVGKSIRDIKFRSRYNAVVLAVHREGVRVHARIGDVVLHPGDVLLLDAGPDFHREAGHSGSGFALVSVLEDSAPPRLRLLVPVLVIAVAMIVFYTAGVTELIIAAIFAAGIMIACGALSEQEARDAIKWDVIVTIAAAFGMSKALQNSGVAGAVAEKLVRLAELSGTCRGGLLVAVYLATFVISNVVTNNAAAALMFPVAAEAAERQGESLASMSFLVMLAASASFMSPFGYQTNLMVYGPGGYVFKDFLRFGVPMQVVQMVVSVVVIVLGDRFWYVSWGATGLGFAATCVLMTTTPENALNDFVGFFRRLLGKTTAENEGEEDEDEGRRRRSRRARLD
;
A
#
# COMPACT_ATOMS: atom_id res chain seq x y z
N MET A 1 -23.27 40.50 -7.02
CA MET A 1 -22.31 40.39 -8.14
C MET A 1 -20.95 40.39 -7.49
N ALA A 2 -20.22 39.27 -7.54
CA ALA A 2 -18.84 39.23 -7.07
C ALA A 2 -18.06 40.37 -7.72
N GLU A 3 -17.25 41.08 -6.95
CA GLU A 3 -16.44 42.13 -7.54
C GLU A 3 -15.37 41.47 -8.42
N VAL A 4 -15.13 42.00 -9.63
CA VAL A 4 -14.24 41.36 -10.63
C VAL A 4 -12.84 41.09 -10.06
N TRP A 5 -12.39 41.88 -9.08
CA TRP A 5 -11.12 41.66 -8.40
C TRP A 5 -11.12 40.41 -7.51
N GLU A 6 -12.23 40.04 -6.87
CA GLU A 6 -12.34 38.82 -6.04
C GLU A 6 -12.10 37.58 -6.88
N GLY A 7 -12.63 37.57 -8.11
CA GLY A 7 -12.40 36.52 -9.11
C GLY A 7 -10.92 36.37 -9.46
N TRP A 8 -10.28 37.45 -9.90
CA TRP A 8 -8.86 37.41 -10.27
C TRP A 8 -7.93 37.13 -9.09
N PHE A 9 -8.27 37.64 -7.91
CA PHE A 9 -7.52 37.38 -6.68
C PHE A 9 -7.59 35.89 -6.31
N THR A 10 -8.80 35.32 -6.32
CA THR A 10 -9.00 33.89 -6.05
C THR A 10 -8.24 33.01 -7.04
N VAL A 11 -8.34 33.32 -8.33
CA VAL A 11 -7.57 32.64 -9.38
C VAL A 11 -6.06 32.75 -9.12
N GLY A 12 -5.56 33.93 -8.76
CA GLY A 12 -4.16 34.14 -8.42
C GLY A 12 -3.69 33.28 -7.24
N ILE A 13 -4.45 33.24 -6.15
CA ILE A 13 -4.14 32.41 -4.97
C ILE A 13 -4.15 30.92 -5.34
N VAL A 14 -5.15 30.48 -6.11
CA VAL A 14 -5.24 29.10 -6.58
C VAL A 14 -4.01 28.75 -7.44
N PHE A 15 -3.60 29.60 -8.38
CA PHE A 15 -2.39 29.37 -9.19
C PHE A 15 -1.11 29.34 -8.36
N VAL A 16 -0.97 30.21 -7.35
CA VAL A 16 0.17 30.19 -6.42
C VAL A 16 0.18 28.88 -5.62
N ALA A 17 -0.97 28.46 -5.09
CA ALA A 17 -1.09 27.18 -4.39
C ALA A 17 -0.71 26.00 -5.29
N PHE A 18 -1.23 25.96 -6.53
CA PHE A 18 -0.84 24.96 -7.54
C PHE A 18 0.66 24.96 -7.82
N GLY A 19 1.28 26.14 -7.96
CA GLY A 19 2.73 26.26 -8.14
C GLY A 19 3.51 25.67 -6.97
N CYS A 20 3.16 26.04 -5.74
CA CYS A 20 3.80 25.51 -4.53
C CYS A 20 3.71 23.97 -4.44
N LEU A 21 2.58 23.39 -4.83
CA LEU A 21 2.36 21.95 -4.86
C LEU A 21 3.14 21.25 -5.98
N LEU A 22 3.22 21.87 -7.16
CA LEU A 22 4.01 21.35 -8.30
C LEU A 22 5.50 21.24 -8.00
N TRP A 23 6.05 22.22 -7.28
CA TRP A 23 7.46 22.24 -6.92
C TRP A 23 7.79 21.45 -5.64
N ASP A 24 6.77 20.84 -5.01
CA ASP A 24 6.91 20.05 -3.77
C ASP A 24 7.71 20.77 -2.68
N VAL A 25 7.58 22.10 -2.60
CA VAL A 25 8.34 22.94 -1.65
C VAL A 25 7.76 22.85 -0.24
N ILE A 26 6.43 22.69 -0.16
CA ILE A 26 5.65 22.72 1.07
C ILE A 26 4.57 21.63 1.00
N GLN A 27 4.32 20.95 2.12
CA GLN A 27 3.27 19.93 2.21
C GLN A 27 1.87 20.49 1.89
N PRO A 28 0.97 19.67 1.31
CA PRO A 28 -0.32 20.16 0.80
C PRO A 28 -1.23 20.81 1.83
N ASP A 29 -1.22 20.32 3.06
CA ASP A 29 -2.00 20.83 4.18
C ASP A 29 -1.66 22.29 4.51
N HIS A 30 -0.36 22.61 4.59
CA HIS A 30 0.13 23.97 4.82
C HIS A 30 -0.21 24.92 3.67
N VAL A 31 -0.10 24.45 2.42
CA VAL A 31 -0.43 25.28 1.25
C VAL A 31 -1.92 25.60 1.22
N MET A 32 -2.76 24.60 1.43
CA MET A 32 -4.22 24.77 1.38
C MET A 32 -4.72 25.64 2.52
N ILE A 33 -4.27 25.42 3.76
CA ILE A 33 -4.69 26.25 4.90
C ILE A 33 -4.18 27.69 4.77
N GLY A 34 -2.95 27.87 4.26
CA GLY A 34 -2.40 29.20 3.98
C GLY A 34 -3.19 29.95 2.91
N ALA A 35 -3.57 29.26 1.83
CA ALA A 35 -4.40 29.85 0.78
C ALA A 35 -5.77 30.28 1.31
N VAL A 36 -6.45 29.45 2.11
CA VAL A 36 -7.72 29.82 2.75
C VAL A 36 -7.53 30.98 3.71
N ALA A 37 -6.46 31.00 4.50
CA ALA A 37 -6.17 32.12 5.41
C ALA A 37 -6.01 33.45 4.67
N VAL A 38 -5.33 33.46 3.52
CA VAL A 38 -5.19 34.65 2.68
C VAL A 38 -6.53 35.08 2.07
N LEU A 39 -7.35 34.13 1.62
CA LEU A 39 -8.69 34.42 1.09
C LEU A 39 -9.64 34.96 2.16
N MET A 40 -9.55 34.46 3.39
CA MET A 40 -10.29 34.99 4.54
C MET A 40 -9.81 36.41 4.91
N ALA A 41 -8.50 36.63 4.93
CA ALA A 41 -7.93 37.95 5.21
C ALA A 41 -8.34 39.00 4.14
N ALA A 42 -8.50 38.57 2.88
CA ALA A 42 -8.99 39.41 1.79
C ALA A 42 -10.52 39.62 1.81
N GLY A 43 -11.27 38.91 2.67
CA GLY A 43 -12.73 39.03 2.76
C GLY A 43 -13.52 38.32 1.67
N VAL A 44 -12.86 37.52 0.80
CA VAL A 44 -13.54 36.71 -0.23
C VAL A 44 -14.36 35.58 0.40
N VAL A 45 -13.89 35.07 1.54
CA VAL A 45 -14.53 34.01 2.32
C VAL A 45 -14.61 34.48 3.78
N SER A 46 -15.77 34.33 4.40
CA SER A 46 -15.90 34.61 5.84
C SER A 46 -15.14 33.58 6.69
N VAL A 47 -14.84 33.91 7.95
CA VAL A 47 -14.18 32.97 8.87
C VAL A 47 -15.02 31.69 9.06
N GLU A 48 -16.34 31.84 9.12
CA GLU A 48 -17.26 30.71 9.24
C GLU A 48 -17.20 29.80 8.01
N GLU A 49 -17.27 30.36 6.80
CA GLU A 49 -17.16 29.58 5.55
C GLU A 49 -15.79 28.92 5.38
N GLY A 50 -14.71 29.60 5.76
CA GLY A 50 -13.35 29.07 5.68
C GLY A 50 -13.09 27.91 6.64
N LEU A 51 -13.75 27.92 7.81
CA LEU A 51 -13.65 26.87 8.83
C LEU A 51 -14.74 25.79 8.74
N ALA A 52 -15.80 26.02 7.96
CA ALA A 52 -16.93 25.09 7.82
C ALA A 52 -16.49 23.67 7.41
N GLY A 53 -15.39 23.56 6.64
CA GLY A 53 -14.80 22.27 6.25
C GLY A 53 -14.45 21.38 7.45
N PHE A 54 -14.01 21.95 8.58
CA PHE A 54 -13.67 21.18 9.79
C PHE A 54 -14.89 20.57 10.48
N ALA A 55 -16.08 21.13 10.25
CA ALA A 55 -17.34 20.64 10.79
C ALA A 55 -18.09 19.72 9.80
N ASN A 56 -17.54 19.45 8.62
CA ASN A 56 -18.20 18.64 7.60
C ASN A 56 -18.31 17.16 8.03
N GLU A 57 -19.51 16.59 7.90
CA GLU A 57 -19.82 15.21 8.26
C GLU A 57 -18.94 14.20 7.51
N GLY A 58 -18.70 14.43 6.21
CA GLY A 58 -17.87 13.57 5.36
C GLY A 58 -16.41 13.53 5.83
N LEU A 59 -15.84 14.69 6.17
CA LEU A 59 -14.48 14.79 6.73
C LEU A 59 -14.37 14.02 8.05
N LEU A 60 -15.30 14.25 8.98
CA LEU A 60 -15.28 13.60 10.28
C LEU A 60 -15.46 12.08 10.15
N THR A 61 -16.27 11.64 9.19
CA THR A 61 -16.41 10.22 8.84
C THR A 61 -15.07 9.63 8.39
N VAL A 62 -14.31 10.32 7.53
CA VAL A 62 -12.96 9.88 7.10
C VAL A 62 -12.04 9.69 8.32
N ALA A 63 -12.03 10.66 9.25
CA ALA A 63 -11.17 10.60 10.44
C ALA A 63 -11.47 9.36 11.29
N VAL A 64 -12.75 9.07 11.54
CA VAL A 64 -13.16 7.91 12.33
C VAL A 64 -12.90 6.60 11.58
N LEU A 65 -13.09 6.57 10.27
CA LEU A 65 -12.78 5.39 9.45
C LEU A 65 -11.28 5.08 9.40
N PHE A 66 -10.39 6.06 9.57
CA PHE A 66 -8.96 5.77 9.77
C PHE A 66 -8.73 4.93 11.03
N VAL A 67 -9.45 5.23 12.12
CA VAL A 67 -9.37 4.45 13.37
C VAL A 67 -9.91 3.04 13.16
N VAL A 68 -11.05 2.88 12.49
CA VAL A 68 -11.63 1.55 12.17
C VAL A 68 -10.66 0.73 11.30
N ALA A 69 -10.08 1.35 10.27
CA ALA A 69 -9.10 0.69 9.40
C ALA A 69 -7.81 0.29 10.14
N ALA A 70 -7.33 1.14 11.05
CA ALA A 70 -6.20 0.82 11.93
C ALA A 70 -6.53 -0.32 12.88
N GLY A 71 -7.74 -0.36 13.45
CA GLY A 71 -8.21 -1.47 14.28
C GLY A 71 -8.20 -2.80 13.55
N ILE A 72 -8.65 -2.83 12.29
CA ILE A 72 -8.57 -4.03 11.43
C ILE A 72 -7.10 -4.40 11.16
N SER A 73 -6.26 -3.43 10.82
CA SER A 73 -4.85 -3.66 10.48
C SER A 73 -4.03 -4.15 11.69
N ALA A 74 -4.29 -3.61 12.89
CA ALA A 74 -3.60 -3.97 14.14
C ALA A 74 -3.82 -5.42 14.58
N THR A 75 -4.86 -6.10 14.07
CA THR A 75 -5.06 -7.53 14.35
C THR A 75 -4.05 -8.43 13.64
N GLY A 76 -3.33 -7.93 12.64
CA GLY A 76 -2.45 -8.71 11.75
C GLY A 76 -3.22 -9.70 10.87
N GLY A 77 -4.55 -9.59 10.82
CA GLY A 77 -5.37 -10.46 10.00
C GLY A 77 -5.16 -10.26 8.50
N LEU A 78 -4.79 -9.04 8.08
CA LEU A 78 -4.49 -8.75 6.68
C LEU A 78 -3.25 -9.54 6.22
N ASP A 79 -2.19 -9.57 7.04
CA ASP A 79 -0.97 -10.31 6.75
C ASP A 79 -1.22 -11.81 6.67
N TRP A 80 -1.95 -12.35 7.65
CA TRP A 80 -2.32 -13.77 7.69
C TRP A 80 -3.21 -14.18 6.52
N TYR A 81 -4.23 -13.37 6.21
CA TYR A 81 -5.16 -13.64 5.13
C TYR A 81 -4.48 -13.55 3.76
N MET A 82 -3.67 -12.52 3.52
CA MET A 82 -3.04 -12.29 2.22
C MET A 82 -1.92 -13.28 1.94
N SER A 83 -1.08 -13.62 2.92
CA SER A 83 -0.05 -14.66 2.78
C SER A 83 -0.64 -16.02 2.35
N LYS A 84 -1.83 -16.37 2.87
CA LYS A 84 -2.53 -17.60 2.49
C LYS A 84 -3.14 -17.53 1.09
N LEU A 85 -3.57 -16.34 0.65
CA LEU A 85 -4.32 -16.17 -0.58
C LEU A 85 -3.44 -15.96 -1.82
N LEU A 86 -2.24 -15.42 -1.62
CA LEU A 86 -1.25 -15.19 -2.68
C LEU A 86 -0.71 -16.51 -3.27
N GLY A 87 -0.50 -17.54 -2.44
CA GLY A 87 -0.08 -18.89 -2.86
C GLY A 87 1.21 -18.92 -3.70
N HIS A 88 1.39 -19.96 -4.52
CA HIS A 88 2.57 -20.13 -5.40
C HIS A 88 2.20 -20.15 -6.89
N PRO A 89 1.87 -19.00 -7.50
CA PRO A 89 1.63 -18.92 -8.94
C PRO A 89 2.95 -19.09 -9.70
N THR A 90 2.88 -19.77 -10.85
CA THR A 90 4.03 -20.02 -11.73
C THR A 90 4.17 -18.99 -12.85
N THR A 91 3.15 -18.13 -13.06
CA THR A 91 3.10 -17.13 -14.12
C THR A 91 2.93 -15.72 -13.55
N ILE A 92 3.45 -14.72 -14.25
CA ILE A 92 3.31 -13.29 -13.88
C ILE A 92 1.84 -12.89 -13.82
N ALA A 93 1.03 -13.27 -14.81
CA ALA A 93 -0.40 -12.97 -14.83
C ALA A 93 -1.14 -13.65 -13.67
N GLY A 94 -0.78 -14.90 -13.33
CA GLY A 94 -1.34 -15.61 -12.18
C GLY A 94 -1.00 -14.93 -10.86
N ALA A 95 0.24 -14.45 -10.72
CA ALA A 95 0.67 -13.67 -9.55
C ALA A 95 -0.08 -12.34 -9.44
N GLN A 96 -0.14 -11.58 -10.54
CA GLN A 96 -0.88 -10.33 -10.60
C GLN A 96 -2.36 -10.52 -10.24
N LEU A 97 -3.04 -11.56 -10.75
CA LEU A 97 -4.43 -11.83 -10.39
C LEU A 97 -4.62 -12.16 -8.90
N ARG A 98 -3.78 -13.03 -8.35
CA ARG A 98 -3.81 -13.41 -6.93
C ARG A 98 -3.46 -12.26 -6.00
N LEU A 99 -2.81 -11.22 -6.51
CA LEU A 99 -2.52 -9.98 -5.79
C LEU A 99 -3.61 -8.92 -5.95
N MET A 100 -4.01 -8.62 -7.19
CA MET A 100 -4.87 -7.47 -7.48
C MET A 100 -6.31 -7.67 -7.02
N ILE A 101 -6.90 -8.86 -7.21
CA ILE A 101 -8.31 -9.11 -6.84
C ILE A 101 -8.52 -8.91 -5.34
N PRO A 102 -7.72 -9.53 -4.45
CA PRO A 102 -7.91 -9.39 -3.00
C PRO A 102 -7.63 -7.97 -2.53
N ILE A 103 -6.60 -7.33 -3.09
CA ILE A 103 -6.28 -5.94 -2.78
C ILE A 103 -7.43 -5.03 -3.17
N ALA A 104 -7.98 -5.17 -4.38
CA ALA A 104 -9.11 -4.36 -4.82
C ALA A 104 -10.34 -4.54 -3.92
N VAL A 105 -10.62 -5.78 -3.50
CA VAL A 105 -11.73 -6.07 -2.57
C VAL A 105 -11.48 -5.44 -1.20
N VAL A 106 -10.28 -5.58 -0.63
CA VAL A 106 -9.96 -4.99 0.67
C VAL A 106 -9.98 -3.46 0.59
N SER A 107 -9.41 -2.87 -0.46
CA SER A 107 -9.42 -1.43 -0.69
C SER A 107 -10.81 -0.87 -0.96
N ALA A 108 -11.76 -1.70 -1.39
CA ALA A 108 -13.15 -1.29 -1.50
C ALA A 108 -13.80 -1.03 -0.13
N PHE A 109 -13.20 -1.46 0.98
CA PHE A 109 -13.74 -1.22 2.33
C PHE A 109 -12.75 -0.55 3.29
N LEU A 110 -11.47 -0.49 2.92
CA LEU A 110 -10.41 0.14 3.68
C LEU A 110 -9.73 1.21 2.84
N ASN A 111 -9.28 2.27 3.49
CA ASN A 111 -8.47 3.28 2.83
C ASN A 111 -7.23 2.68 2.18
N ASN A 112 -6.87 3.22 1.01
CA ASN A 112 -5.81 2.68 0.15
C ASN A 112 -4.42 2.68 0.81
N THR A 113 -4.07 3.72 1.57
CA THR A 113 -2.69 3.87 2.08
C THR A 113 -2.29 2.82 3.11
N PRO A 114 -3.07 2.53 4.17
CA PRO A 114 -2.71 1.48 5.12
C PRO A 114 -2.58 0.10 4.45
N VAL A 115 -3.48 -0.21 3.50
CA VAL A 115 -3.45 -1.47 2.76
C VAL A 115 -2.14 -1.60 1.98
N VAL A 116 -1.77 -0.60 1.19
CA VAL A 116 -0.52 -0.65 0.39
C VAL A 116 0.72 -0.66 1.29
N ALA A 117 0.73 0.11 2.38
CA ALA A 117 1.86 0.18 3.32
C ALA A 117 2.23 -1.19 3.88
N VAL A 118 1.22 -1.91 4.40
CA VAL A 118 1.36 -3.25 4.96
C VAL A 118 1.74 -4.27 3.87
N MET A 119 1.20 -4.09 2.67
CA MET A 119 1.39 -5.06 1.59
C MET A 119 2.73 -4.94 0.87
N ILE A 120 3.40 -3.79 0.88
CA ILE A 120 4.73 -3.64 0.24
C ILE A 120 5.73 -4.70 0.73
N PRO A 121 6.03 -4.83 2.05
CA PRO A 121 7.00 -5.81 2.51
C PRO A 121 6.55 -7.25 2.27
N ILE A 122 5.24 -7.53 2.37
CA ILE A 122 4.68 -8.87 2.12
C ILE A 122 4.84 -9.26 0.65
N VAL A 123 4.48 -8.35 -0.26
CA VAL A 123 4.53 -8.59 -1.71
C VAL A 123 5.97 -8.66 -2.21
N GLN A 124 6.90 -7.89 -1.63
CA GLN A 124 8.32 -8.00 -1.93
C GLN A 124 8.86 -9.40 -1.60
N ARG A 125 8.67 -9.85 -0.35
CA ARG A 125 9.08 -11.20 0.09
C ARG A 125 8.41 -12.30 -0.73
N TRP A 126 7.11 -12.13 -1.02
CA TRP A 126 6.37 -13.08 -1.82
C TRP A 126 6.87 -13.17 -3.26
N ALA A 127 7.13 -12.02 -3.91
CA ALA A 127 7.66 -11.96 -5.27
C ALA A 127 9.03 -12.63 -5.38
N GLU A 128 9.90 -12.42 -4.38
CA GLU A 128 11.20 -13.09 -4.26
C GLU A 128 11.05 -14.62 -4.14
N ASN A 129 10.16 -15.09 -3.25
CA ASN A 129 9.92 -16.52 -3.04
C ASN A 129 9.40 -17.24 -4.30
N ILE A 130 8.57 -16.57 -5.10
CA ILE A 130 8.05 -17.13 -6.36
C ILE A 130 8.90 -16.78 -7.59
N HIS A 131 10.05 -16.12 -7.38
CA HIS A 131 11.00 -15.72 -8.42
C HIS A 131 10.39 -14.85 -9.53
N ILE A 132 9.47 -13.96 -9.17
CA ILE A 132 8.86 -12.98 -10.08
C ILE A 132 9.46 -11.60 -9.81
N PRO A 133 9.82 -10.82 -10.85
CA PRO A 133 10.34 -9.47 -10.68
C PRO A 133 9.35 -8.58 -9.90
N LYS A 134 9.82 -7.90 -8.86
CA LYS A 134 9.01 -6.99 -8.03
C LYS A 134 8.39 -5.85 -8.85
N GLU A 135 9.05 -5.45 -9.93
CA GLU A 135 8.61 -4.46 -10.92
C GLU A 135 7.32 -4.88 -11.64
N GLN A 136 6.96 -6.16 -11.58
CA GLN A 136 5.73 -6.69 -12.18
C GLN A 136 4.57 -6.79 -11.18
N VAL A 137 4.77 -6.46 -9.91
CA VAL A 137 3.74 -6.58 -8.87
C VAL A 137 3.54 -5.29 -8.05
N MET A 138 4.51 -4.40 -8.00
CA MET A 138 4.43 -3.17 -7.18
C MET A 138 3.45 -2.12 -7.74
N ILE A 139 3.47 -1.81 -9.05
CA ILE A 139 2.43 -0.95 -9.65
C ILE A 139 1.06 -1.62 -9.61
N PRO A 140 0.91 -2.92 -9.95
CA PRO A 140 -0.35 -3.64 -9.78
C PRO A 140 -0.92 -3.59 -8.36
N LEU A 141 -0.09 -3.66 -7.32
CA LEU A 141 -0.50 -3.48 -5.93
C LEU A 141 -1.16 -2.10 -5.72
N SER A 142 -0.46 -1.02 -6.08
CA SER A 142 -0.98 0.35 -5.90
C SER A 142 -2.24 0.59 -6.73
N PHE A 143 -2.22 0.23 -8.02
CA PHE A 143 -3.32 0.52 -8.93
C PHE A 143 -4.56 -0.31 -8.60
N ALA A 144 -4.41 -1.56 -8.17
CA ALA A 144 -5.55 -2.36 -7.71
C ALA A 144 -6.17 -1.76 -6.43
N SER A 145 -5.36 -1.21 -5.53
CA SER A 145 -5.85 -0.50 -4.35
C SER A 145 -6.63 0.76 -4.76
N ILE A 146 -6.08 1.58 -5.66
CA ILE A 146 -6.75 2.79 -6.18
C ILE A 146 -8.10 2.42 -6.83
N LEU A 147 -8.10 1.44 -7.74
CA LEU A 147 -9.31 1.00 -8.44
C LEU A 147 -10.35 0.41 -7.47
N GLY A 148 -9.91 -0.43 -6.53
CA GLY A 148 -10.77 -0.98 -5.49
C GLY A 148 -11.46 0.09 -4.65
N GLY A 149 -10.71 1.13 -4.27
CA GLY A 149 -11.23 2.27 -3.52
C GLY A 149 -12.34 3.06 -4.23
N THR A 150 -12.43 2.97 -5.56
CA THR A 150 -13.51 3.61 -6.34
C THR A 150 -14.82 2.82 -6.35
N CYS A 151 -14.83 1.58 -5.86
CA CYS A 151 -16.01 0.71 -5.91
C CYS A 151 -17.04 0.99 -4.79
N THR A 152 -16.65 1.67 -3.71
CA THR A 152 -17.58 2.03 -2.63
C THR A 152 -17.31 3.43 -2.12
N LEU A 153 -18.28 3.95 -1.37
CA LEU A 153 -18.18 5.26 -0.75
C LEU A 153 -17.05 5.37 0.30
N ILE A 154 -16.72 4.28 1.00
CA ILE A 154 -15.71 4.27 2.08
C ILE A 154 -14.32 3.86 1.61
N GLY A 155 -14.18 3.37 0.37
CA GLY A 155 -12.91 2.86 -0.13
C GLY A 155 -11.81 3.93 -0.26
N THR A 156 -12.18 5.18 -0.54
CA THR A 156 -11.23 6.30 -0.59
C THR A 156 -11.80 7.56 0.06
N SER A 157 -10.94 8.32 0.72
CA SER A 157 -11.29 9.62 1.30
C SER A 157 -11.89 10.58 0.27
N THR A 158 -11.45 10.52 -1.00
CA THR A 158 -11.95 11.36 -2.08
C THR A 158 -13.47 11.24 -2.25
N ASN A 159 -14.02 10.03 -2.13
CA ASN A 159 -15.45 9.78 -2.29
C ASN A 159 -16.26 10.42 -1.15
N LEU A 160 -15.74 10.34 0.08
CA LEU A 160 -16.37 10.96 1.25
C LEU A 160 -16.29 12.49 1.21
N VAL A 161 -15.23 13.06 0.64
CA VAL A 161 -15.14 14.52 0.41
C VAL A 161 -16.24 14.98 -0.53
N VAL A 162 -16.34 14.36 -1.71
CA VAL A 162 -17.36 14.73 -2.69
C VAL A 162 -18.77 14.49 -2.14
N LEU A 163 -18.99 13.43 -1.37
CA LEU A 163 -20.27 13.22 -0.67
C LEU A 163 -20.60 14.35 0.30
N GLY A 164 -19.63 14.75 1.12
CA GLY A 164 -19.81 15.86 2.06
C GLY A 164 -20.20 17.15 1.33
N MET A 165 -19.54 17.43 0.20
CA MET A 165 -19.85 18.60 -0.62
C MET A 165 -21.20 18.49 -1.35
N LEU A 166 -21.57 17.29 -1.80
CA LEU A 166 -22.86 17.01 -2.42
C LEU A 166 -24.02 17.25 -1.46
N LYS A 167 -23.87 16.85 -0.19
CA LYS A 167 -24.85 17.11 0.87
C LYS A 167 -25.00 18.61 1.19
N ASP A 168 -23.90 19.35 1.12
CA ASP A 168 -23.84 20.79 1.44
C ASP A 168 -24.18 21.68 0.23
N TRP A 169 -24.33 21.11 -0.97
CA TRP A 169 -24.61 21.85 -2.20
C TRP A 169 -26.06 22.39 -2.21
N ARG A 170 -26.22 23.71 -2.35
CA ARG A 170 -27.51 24.42 -2.32
C ARG A 170 -28.01 24.88 -3.70
N GLY A 171 -27.29 24.51 -4.76
CA GLY A 171 -27.55 24.98 -6.12
C GLY A 171 -27.07 26.40 -6.40
N SER A 172 -26.91 26.74 -7.68
CA SER A 172 -26.45 28.06 -8.13
C SER A 172 -27.39 29.22 -7.74
N ASP A 173 -28.66 28.93 -7.46
CA ASP A 173 -29.70 29.87 -7.04
C ASP A 173 -29.99 29.85 -5.53
N GLY A 174 -29.29 28.98 -4.77
CA GLY A 174 -29.46 28.81 -3.33
C GLY A 174 -30.80 28.19 -2.90
N SER A 175 -31.62 27.73 -3.84
CA SER A 175 -33.00 27.28 -3.60
C SER A 175 -33.19 25.76 -3.67
N SER A 176 -32.19 25.02 -4.14
CA SER A 176 -32.27 23.56 -4.30
C SER A 176 -31.88 22.85 -3.00
N GLU A 177 -32.86 22.55 -2.14
CA GLU A 177 -32.71 21.56 -1.05
C GLU A 177 -32.77 20.12 -1.57
N THR A 178 -32.02 19.79 -2.62
CA THR A 178 -31.97 18.41 -3.09
C THR A 178 -31.02 17.63 -2.19
N LYS A 179 -31.56 17.05 -1.12
CA LYS A 179 -30.84 16.15 -0.21
C LYS A 179 -30.55 14.83 -0.94
N GLN A 180 -29.56 14.84 -1.84
CA GLN A 180 -29.12 13.63 -2.54
C GLN A 180 -28.29 12.79 -1.57
N SER A 181 -28.89 11.71 -1.08
CA SER A 181 -28.16 10.67 -0.35
C SER A 181 -27.56 9.68 -1.33
N MET A 182 -26.26 9.40 -1.19
CA MET A 182 -25.59 8.30 -1.88
C MET A 182 -25.48 7.12 -0.92
N GLY A 183 -25.91 5.95 -1.36
CA GLY A 183 -25.71 4.69 -0.66
C GLY A 183 -24.26 4.21 -0.75
N LEU A 184 -23.90 3.25 0.11
CA LEU A 184 -22.54 2.70 0.18
C LEU A 184 -22.04 2.14 -1.16
N PHE A 185 -22.94 1.46 -1.89
CA PHE A 185 -22.64 0.67 -3.08
C PHE A 185 -23.09 1.32 -4.38
N ASP A 186 -23.65 2.53 -4.35
CA ASP A 186 -24.10 3.25 -5.54
C ASP A 186 -22.92 3.52 -6.48
N LEU A 187 -21.76 3.86 -5.91
CA LEU A 187 -20.48 3.94 -6.62
C LEU A 187 -20.11 2.63 -7.31
N GLY A 188 -20.45 1.48 -6.74
CA GLY A 188 -20.10 0.17 -7.27
C GLY A 188 -20.70 -0.11 -8.64
N LEU A 189 -21.85 0.51 -8.95
CA LEU A 189 -22.48 0.43 -10.26
C LEU A 189 -21.54 0.90 -11.39
N PHE A 190 -20.78 1.96 -11.11
CA PHE A 190 -19.84 2.57 -12.06
C PHE A 190 -18.38 2.14 -11.81
N GLY A 191 -17.97 2.04 -10.55
CA GLY A 191 -16.62 1.73 -10.10
C GLY A 191 -16.20 0.29 -10.38
N VAL A 192 -17.09 -0.71 -10.26
CA VAL A 192 -16.72 -2.11 -10.51
C VAL A 192 -16.35 -2.36 -11.99
N PRO A 193 -17.12 -1.90 -13.00
CA PRO A 193 -16.69 -1.94 -14.40
C PRO A 193 -15.34 -1.23 -14.66
N VAL A 194 -15.13 -0.07 -14.02
CA VAL A 194 -13.90 0.72 -14.13
C VAL A 194 -12.71 -0.05 -13.52
N ALA A 195 -12.89 -0.68 -12.36
CA ALA A 195 -11.90 -1.52 -11.72
C ALA A 195 -11.58 -2.78 -12.55
N MET A 196 -12.58 -3.49 -13.06
CA MET A 196 -12.38 -4.68 -13.90
C MET A 196 -11.59 -4.36 -15.17
N THR A 197 -11.91 -3.25 -15.84
CA THR A 197 -11.17 -2.82 -17.04
C THR A 197 -9.74 -2.39 -16.71
N GLY A 198 -9.54 -1.72 -15.57
CA GLY A 198 -8.20 -1.37 -15.09
C GLY A 198 -7.33 -2.60 -14.79
N ILE A 199 -7.90 -3.59 -14.10
CA ILE A 199 -7.23 -4.87 -13.85
C ILE A 199 -6.94 -5.60 -15.16
N THR A 200 -7.89 -5.63 -16.09
CA THR A 200 -7.72 -6.21 -17.43
C THR A 200 -6.55 -5.56 -18.18
N TYR A 201 -6.49 -4.22 -18.18
CA TYR A 201 -5.39 -3.47 -18.77
C TYR A 201 -4.04 -3.86 -18.14
N MET A 202 -3.97 -3.93 -16.80
CA MET A 202 -2.74 -4.31 -16.11
C MET A 202 -2.25 -5.70 -16.47
N LEU A 203 -3.15 -6.68 -16.63
CA LEU A 203 -2.77 -8.04 -17.05
C LEU A 203 -2.19 -8.09 -18.47
N ILE A 204 -2.74 -7.28 -19.38
CA ILE A 204 -2.30 -7.23 -20.78
C ILE A 204 -0.99 -6.43 -20.91
N ALA A 205 -0.94 -5.27 -20.29
CA ALA A 205 0.09 -4.27 -20.53
C ALA A 205 1.34 -4.43 -19.65
N SER A 206 1.25 -5.09 -18.49
CA SER A 206 2.36 -5.19 -17.53
C SER A 206 3.62 -5.81 -18.12
N ARG A 207 3.50 -6.97 -18.79
CA ARG A 207 4.63 -7.62 -19.47
C ARG A 207 5.23 -6.76 -20.59
N ALA A 208 4.40 -5.96 -21.26
CA ALA A 208 4.80 -5.17 -22.43
C ALA A 208 5.53 -3.88 -22.04
N LEU A 209 5.02 -3.18 -21.02
CA LEU A 209 5.34 -1.80 -20.68
C LEU A 209 6.12 -1.66 -19.36
N LEU A 210 5.89 -2.53 -18.37
CA LEU A 210 6.61 -2.48 -17.10
C LEU A 210 8.00 -3.13 -17.20
N PRO A 211 9.00 -2.64 -16.44
CA PRO A 211 10.29 -3.30 -16.29
C PRO A 211 10.14 -4.74 -15.77
N GLY A 212 11.12 -5.61 -16.06
CA GLY A 212 11.09 -7.02 -15.62
C GLY A 212 10.19 -7.96 -16.46
N GLY A 213 9.41 -7.44 -17.41
CA GLY A 213 8.56 -8.26 -18.29
C GLY A 213 9.31 -9.14 -19.31
N LYS A 214 10.61 -8.87 -19.53
CA LYS A 214 11.50 -9.68 -20.38
C LYS A 214 12.08 -10.83 -19.54
N LYS A 215 11.75 -12.09 -19.86
CA LYS A 215 12.70 -13.18 -19.55
C LYS A 215 13.95 -12.90 -20.37
N LYS A 216 15.12 -12.76 -19.73
CA LYS A 216 16.40 -12.97 -20.42
C LYS A 216 16.32 -14.39 -20.99
N GLY A 217 16.15 -14.48 -22.31
CA GLY A 217 16.29 -15.73 -23.02
C GLY A 217 17.67 -16.31 -22.69
N GLU A 218 17.70 -17.63 -22.59
CA GLU A 218 18.89 -18.46 -22.44
C GLU A 218 20.03 -17.93 -23.32
N ALA A 219 21.03 -17.34 -22.67
CA ALA A 219 22.34 -17.10 -23.25
C ALA A 219 23.37 -17.49 -22.19
N GLY A 220 23.88 -18.71 -22.33
CA GLY A 220 25.19 -19.11 -21.86
C GLY A 220 25.40 -19.16 -20.35
N ALA A 221 25.40 -20.38 -19.81
CA ALA A 221 26.45 -20.74 -18.88
C ALA A 221 27.81 -20.38 -19.52
N GLY A 222 28.46 -19.32 -19.03
CA GLY A 222 29.81 -18.96 -19.46
C GLY A 222 30.09 -17.46 -19.50
N GLY A 223 30.79 -16.96 -18.48
CA GLY A 223 31.80 -15.92 -18.64
C GLY A 223 31.42 -14.48 -18.30
N GLY A 224 31.89 -14.02 -17.14
CA GLY A 224 32.61 -12.74 -17.03
C GLY A 224 31.79 -11.46 -16.95
N GLY A 225 31.49 -11.03 -15.72
CA GLY A 225 31.04 -9.66 -15.43
C GLY A 225 31.65 -9.19 -14.11
N ALA A 226 32.89 -8.74 -14.16
CA ALA A 226 33.48 -7.91 -13.11
C ALA A 226 32.81 -6.53 -13.15
N GLY A 227 32.23 -6.13 -12.02
CA GLY A 227 31.64 -4.81 -11.78
C GLY A 227 31.27 -4.73 -10.31
N GLY A 228 32.21 -4.23 -9.51
CA GLY A 228 32.18 -4.27 -8.05
C GLY A 228 31.11 -3.38 -7.44
N GLY A 229 30.37 -3.96 -6.48
CA GLY A 229 29.64 -3.29 -5.42
C GLY A 229 29.68 -4.23 -4.22
N GLY A 230 30.45 -3.87 -3.19
CA GLY A 230 30.79 -4.76 -2.07
C GLY A 230 29.58 -5.09 -1.20
N GLY A 231 29.02 -6.27 -1.38
CA GLY A 231 28.20 -6.96 -0.37
C GLY A 231 29.13 -7.83 0.48
N GLY A 232 29.26 -7.48 1.76
CA GLY A 232 29.94 -8.32 2.75
C GLY A 232 29.30 -9.71 2.78
N LYS A 233 30.14 -10.74 2.78
CA LYS A 233 29.71 -12.15 2.91
C LYS A 233 28.90 -12.30 4.20
N SER A 234 27.61 -12.63 4.08
CA SER A 234 26.85 -13.19 5.20
C SER A 234 27.51 -14.51 5.59
N GLU A 235 28.06 -14.57 6.80
CA GLU A 235 28.60 -15.80 7.37
C GLU A 235 27.46 -16.62 8.00
N ASP A 236 27.47 -17.92 7.69
CA ASP A 236 26.41 -18.89 8.00
C ASP A 236 26.16 -19.04 9.52
N LEU A 237 24.99 -18.62 10.01
CA LEU A 237 24.65 -18.56 11.44
C LEU A 237 23.91 -19.82 11.90
N ILE A 238 24.42 -20.55 12.91
CA ILE A 238 23.77 -21.78 13.43
C ILE A 238 22.80 -21.47 14.58
N VAL A 239 21.52 -21.86 14.46
CA VAL A 239 20.47 -21.67 15.48
C VAL A 239 19.67 -22.95 15.73
N GLY A 240 19.45 -23.28 16.99
CA GLY A 240 18.65 -24.42 17.44
C GLY A 240 17.18 -24.07 17.68
N ALA A 241 16.26 -24.90 17.18
CA ALA A 241 14.82 -24.79 17.41
C ALA A 241 14.22 -26.16 17.77
N ARG A 242 13.39 -26.23 18.81
CA ARG A 242 12.78 -27.48 19.30
C ARG A 242 11.42 -27.72 18.65
N LEU A 243 11.22 -28.95 18.16
CA LEU A 243 9.99 -29.39 17.53
C LEU A 243 8.87 -29.62 18.56
N GLN A 244 7.78 -28.86 18.43
CA GLN A 244 6.63 -28.93 19.34
C GLN A 244 5.69 -30.09 19.03
N ALA A 245 4.92 -30.53 20.04
CA ALA A 245 3.99 -31.66 19.94
C ALA A 245 2.90 -31.50 18.86
N TRP A 246 2.49 -30.26 18.59
CA TRP A 246 1.45 -29.92 17.61
C TRP A 246 2.02 -29.64 16.21
N SER A 247 3.34 -29.72 16.02
CA SER A 247 3.96 -29.43 14.73
C SER A 247 3.59 -30.48 13.68
N ALA A 248 3.17 -30.03 12.50
CA ALA A 248 2.85 -30.87 11.36
C ALA A 248 4.07 -31.61 10.76
N ALA A 249 5.27 -31.35 11.27
CA ALA A 249 6.52 -32.01 10.90
C ALA A 249 6.84 -33.25 11.77
N VAL A 250 6.15 -33.45 12.90
CA VAL A 250 6.32 -34.65 13.74
C VAL A 250 5.87 -35.90 12.99
N GLY A 251 6.71 -36.93 12.95
CA GLY A 251 6.45 -38.19 12.25
C GLY A 251 6.66 -38.14 10.74
N LYS A 252 7.09 -37.02 10.17
CA LYS A 252 7.44 -36.88 8.75
C LYS A 252 8.96 -36.94 8.54
N THR A 253 9.36 -37.25 7.32
CA THR A 253 10.77 -37.17 6.92
C THR A 253 11.22 -35.71 6.79
N VAL A 254 12.52 -35.45 6.90
CA VAL A 254 13.10 -34.11 6.71
C VAL A 254 12.75 -33.53 5.33
N ALA A 255 12.66 -34.35 4.28
CA ALA A 255 12.16 -33.92 2.98
C ALA A 255 10.65 -33.70 2.95
N GLY A 256 9.86 -34.63 3.53
CA GLY A 256 8.39 -34.53 3.57
C GLY A 256 7.83 -33.45 4.49
N SER A 257 8.65 -32.90 5.38
CA SER A 257 8.32 -31.79 6.28
C SER A 257 8.64 -30.41 5.69
N GLY A 258 9.34 -30.33 4.55
CA GLY A 258 9.73 -29.04 3.94
C GLY A 258 10.94 -28.35 4.60
N LEU A 259 11.41 -28.85 5.75
CA LEU A 259 12.49 -28.26 6.56
C LEU A 259 13.88 -28.31 5.92
N ARG A 260 14.01 -28.97 4.76
CA ARG A 260 15.25 -29.04 3.96
C ARG A 260 15.36 -27.95 2.89
N GLY A 261 14.22 -27.43 2.42
CA GLY A 261 14.14 -26.53 1.26
C GLY A 261 13.96 -25.06 1.65
N LEU A 262 14.36 -24.68 2.86
CA LEU A 262 14.11 -23.34 3.38
C LEU A 262 15.02 -22.30 2.70
N PRO A 263 14.48 -21.17 2.20
CA PRO A 263 15.27 -20.14 1.55
C PRO A 263 16.24 -19.50 2.56
N GLY A 264 17.53 -19.73 2.35
CA GLY A 264 18.60 -19.16 3.18
C GLY A 264 18.77 -19.81 4.56
N LEU A 265 18.21 -21.01 4.80
CA LEU A 265 18.40 -21.81 6.01
C LEU A 265 18.60 -23.29 5.67
N TYR A 266 19.60 -23.93 6.27
CA TYR A 266 19.92 -25.34 6.03
C TYR A 266 19.94 -26.12 7.35
N LEU A 267 19.18 -27.22 7.43
CA LEU A 267 19.23 -28.12 8.58
C LEU A 267 20.57 -28.88 8.62
N VAL A 268 21.39 -28.64 9.64
CA VAL A 268 22.75 -29.19 9.77
C VAL A 268 22.79 -30.42 10.68
N SER A 269 22.09 -30.34 11.81
CA SER A 269 22.06 -31.41 12.80
C SER A 269 20.74 -31.46 13.56
N VAL A 270 20.40 -32.63 14.05
CA VAL A 270 19.26 -32.87 14.92
C VAL A 270 19.76 -33.50 16.22
N LYS A 271 19.44 -32.89 17.36
CA LYS A 271 19.68 -33.50 18.67
C LYS A 271 18.40 -34.15 19.14
N ARG A 272 18.45 -35.48 19.35
CA ARG A 272 17.38 -36.27 19.93
C ARG A 272 17.83 -36.73 21.31
N GLU A 273 17.08 -36.35 22.34
CA GLU A 273 17.48 -36.53 23.73
C GLU A 273 18.89 -35.98 23.97
N ASP A 274 19.89 -36.84 24.21
CA ASP A 274 21.28 -36.44 24.43
C ASP A 274 22.24 -36.82 23.28
N THR A 275 21.70 -37.33 22.17
CA THR A 275 22.50 -37.73 21.01
C THR A 275 22.41 -36.67 19.90
N LEU A 276 23.55 -36.07 19.55
CA LEU A 276 23.66 -35.15 18.41
C LEU A 276 23.89 -35.91 17.11
N ILE A 277 22.91 -35.89 16.21
CA ILE A 277 22.96 -36.53 14.90
C ILE A 277 23.34 -35.48 13.86
N ARG A 278 24.53 -35.62 13.27
CA ARG A 278 25.07 -34.70 12.25
C ARG A 278 24.73 -35.19 10.85
N ALA A 279 24.57 -34.26 9.91
CA ALA A 279 24.35 -34.55 8.48
C ALA A 279 23.10 -35.41 8.22
N VAL A 280 21.95 -34.87 8.58
CA VAL A 280 20.67 -35.58 8.55
C VAL A 280 20.17 -35.77 7.11
N GLY A 281 19.97 -37.03 6.71
CA GLY A 281 19.49 -37.40 5.37
C GLY A 281 18.02 -37.03 5.12
N PRO A 282 17.59 -36.95 3.85
CA PRO A 282 16.22 -36.55 3.49
C PRO A 282 15.13 -37.50 4.04
N GLU A 283 15.48 -38.78 4.25
CA GLU A 283 14.59 -39.82 4.78
C GLU A 283 14.54 -39.88 6.32
N PHE A 284 15.28 -39.02 7.01
CA PHE A 284 15.28 -39.02 8.47
C PHE A 284 13.92 -38.57 9.02
N VAL A 285 13.32 -39.38 9.88
CA VAL A 285 12.01 -39.10 10.48
C VAL A 285 12.16 -38.29 11.76
N LEU A 286 11.48 -37.14 11.79
CA LEU A 286 11.47 -36.21 12.93
C LEU A 286 10.53 -36.69 14.03
N SER A 287 10.95 -36.53 15.29
CA SER A 287 10.18 -36.92 16.47
C SER A 287 9.92 -35.72 17.37
N GLN A 288 8.83 -35.76 18.12
CA GLN A 288 8.48 -34.72 19.10
C GLN A 288 9.66 -34.51 20.07
N GLY A 289 10.01 -33.24 20.33
CA GLY A 289 11.10 -32.89 21.25
C GLY A 289 12.49 -32.82 20.60
N ASP A 290 12.65 -33.20 19.33
CA ASP A 290 13.90 -33.02 18.58
C ASP A 290 14.32 -31.54 18.55
N VAL A 291 15.61 -31.27 18.78
CA VAL A 291 16.19 -29.93 18.61
C VAL A 291 16.91 -29.87 17.27
N LEU A 292 16.38 -29.06 16.37
CA LEU A 292 16.83 -28.88 14.99
C LEU A 292 17.78 -27.69 14.90
N TYR A 293 19.00 -27.90 14.43
CA TYR A 293 20.00 -26.84 14.25
C TYR A 293 20.08 -26.45 12.78
N PHE A 294 19.72 -25.21 12.48
CA PHE A 294 19.75 -24.63 11.14
C PHE A 294 20.92 -23.68 10.98
N THR A 295 21.51 -23.60 9.78
CA THR A 295 22.54 -22.63 9.44
C THR A 295 22.04 -21.67 8.36
N GLY A 296 22.15 -20.35 8.54
CA GLY A 296 21.65 -19.36 7.57
C GLY A 296 21.30 -17.96 8.12
N MET A 297 20.53 -17.16 7.37
CA MET A 297 20.20 -15.77 7.74
C MET A 297 19.25 -15.70 8.95
N VAL A 298 19.59 -14.86 9.95
CA VAL A 298 18.87 -14.73 11.24
C VAL A 298 17.42 -14.30 11.06
N GLU A 299 17.16 -13.46 10.06
CA GLU A 299 15.84 -12.90 9.72
C GLU A 299 14.82 -13.98 9.32
N SER A 300 15.27 -15.12 8.78
CA SER A 300 14.41 -16.22 8.36
C SER A 300 13.94 -17.12 9.51
N ILE A 301 14.61 -17.08 10.67
CA ILE A 301 14.41 -18.06 11.75
C ILE A 301 13.11 -17.80 12.50
N GLY A 302 12.76 -16.54 12.76
CA GLY A 302 11.49 -16.20 13.42
C GLY A 302 10.29 -16.69 12.61
N ASN A 303 10.36 -16.53 11.28
CA ASN A 303 9.30 -16.93 10.34
C ASN A 303 9.19 -18.46 10.24
N VAL A 304 10.31 -19.17 10.13
CA VAL A 304 10.34 -20.63 10.08
C VAL A 304 9.86 -21.25 11.40
N CYS A 305 10.21 -20.65 12.54
CA CYS A 305 9.73 -21.12 13.84
C CYS A 305 8.21 -21.00 13.98
N ALA A 306 7.63 -19.88 13.51
CA ALA A 306 6.18 -19.67 13.53
C ALA A 306 5.44 -20.58 12.54
N GLU A 307 5.96 -20.76 11.33
CA GLU A 307 5.33 -21.55 10.26
C GLU A 307 5.34 -23.07 10.55
N TYR A 308 6.44 -23.59 11.09
CA TYR A 308 6.63 -25.02 11.33
C TYR A 308 6.39 -25.45 12.79
N GLY A 309 5.95 -24.54 13.65
CA GLY A 309 5.71 -24.81 15.07
C GLY A 309 6.98 -25.21 15.83
N LEU A 310 8.06 -24.47 15.60
CA LEU A 310 9.33 -24.65 16.31
C LEU A 310 9.46 -23.58 17.40
N LEU A 311 9.97 -23.98 18.56
CA LEU A 311 10.31 -23.05 19.63
C LEU A 311 11.80 -22.75 19.56
N ALA A 312 12.20 -21.49 19.40
CA ALA A 312 13.61 -21.10 19.45
C ALA A 312 14.17 -21.43 20.84
N VAL A 313 15.23 -22.24 20.90
CA VAL A 313 15.84 -22.64 22.18
C VAL A 313 17.13 -21.85 22.39
N THR A 314 17.25 -21.20 23.55
CA THR A 314 18.37 -20.31 23.89
C THR A 314 19.50 -20.99 24.67
N THR A 315 19.37 -22.26 25.08
CA THR A 315 20.42 -23.01 25.80
C THR A 315 20.25 -24.53 25.68
N GLU A 316 21.36 -25.29 25.74
CA GLU A 316 21.38 -26.76 25.59
C GLU A 316 20.85 -27.53 26.80
N HIS A 317 20.68 -26.91 27.96
CA HIS A 317 20.00 -27.47 29.12
C HIS A 317 19.39 -26.32 29.90
N ASP A 318 18.06 -26.30 30.06
CA ASP A 318 17.40 -25.90 31.30
C ASP A 318 15.92 -26.30 31.25
N SER A 319 15.46 -26.75 32.41
CA SER A 319 14.21 -27.43 32.72
C SER A 319 12.92 -26.64 32.41
N ASP A 320 11.87 -27.39 32.08
CA ASP A 320 10.50 -26.99 31.74
C ASP A 320 9.70 -26.22 32.82
N SER A 321 10.29 -25.29 33.59
CA SER A 321 9.53 -24.54 34.62
C SER A 321 9.65 -23.02 34.62
N GLU A 322 10.64 -22.45 33.93
CA GLU A 322 10.91 -21.00 34.02
C GLU A 322 10.51 -20.20 32.78
N VAL A 323 10.16 -20.88 31.67
CA VAL A 323 9.62 -20.25 30.45
C VAL A 323 8.10 -20.09 30.52
N ASP A 324 7.39 -20.97 31.22
CA ASP A 324 5.93 -20.93 31.32
C ASP A 324 5.39 -19.77 32.18
N LYS A 325 6.19 -19.28 33.14
CA LYS A 325 5.80 -18.12 33.97
C LYS A 325 5.97 -16.77 33.27
N LEU A 326 6.52 -16.75 32.05
CA LEU A 326 6.78 -15.53 31.27
C LEU A 326 5.70 -15.20 30.23
N ASN A 327 4.78 -16.13 29.97
CA ASN A 327 3.76 -16.00 28.94
C ASN A 327 2.54 -15.13 29.33
N ALA A 328 2.49 -14.62 30.57
CA ALA A 328 1.35 -13.86 31.08
C ALA A 328 1.32 -12.37 30.65
N ASN A 329 2.43 -11.81 30.15
CA ASN A 329 2.55 -10.39 29.74
C ASN A 329 3.18 -10.21 28.33
N SER A 330 3.03 -11.20 27.45
CA SER A 330 3.71 -11.25 26.14
C SER A 330 3.14 -10.32 25.06
N GLN A 331 2.06 -9.56 25.34
CA GLN A 331 1.34 -8.79 24.32
C GLN A 331 1.99 -7.46 23.94
N GLU A 332 3.05 -7.02 24.66
CA GLU A 332 3.66 -5.69 24.46
C GLU A 332 5.19 -5.71 24.30
N ARG A 333 5.83 -6.89 24.37
CA ARG A 333 7.29 -7.01 24.27
C ARG A 333 7.74 -6.99 22.80
N ARG A 334 8.84 -6.30 22.49
CA ARG A 334 9.36 -6.08 21.13
C ARG A 334 10.83 -6.48 21.06
N LEU A 335 11.27 -6.93 19.87
CA LEU A 335 12.68 -7.12 19.58
C LEU A 335 13.34 -5.78 19.29
N ILE A 336 14.43 -5.51 19.98
CA ILE A 336 15.20 -4.28 19.87
C ILE A 336 16.66 -4.63 19.66
N GLN A 337 17.28 -4.01 18.67
CA GLN A 337 18.72 -4.07 18.48
C GLN A 337 19.35 -2.82 19.12
N ALA A 338 20.24 -3.04 20.08
CA ALA A 338 20.90 -1.96 20.81
C ALA A 338 22.42 -2.09 20.71
N VAL A 339 23.10 -1.01 20.33
CA VAL A 339 24.56 -0.94 20.25
C VAL A 339 25.12 -0.38 21.54
N VAL A 340 26.06 -1.10 22.18
CA VAL A 340 26.74 -0.66 23.40
C VAL A 340 27.58 0.59 23.11
N ALA A 341 27.41 1.63 23.93
CA ALA A 341 28.08 2.91 23.71
C ALA A 341 29.61 2.82 23.88
N LYS A 342 30.34 3.76 23.24
CA LYS A 342 31.81 3.84 23.32
C LYS A 342 32.33 4.07 24.73
N THR A 343 31.60 4.86 25.51
CA THR A 343 31.90 5.18 26.91
C THR A 343 30.59 5.09 27.69
N GLY A 344 30.46 4.07 28.55
CA GLY A 344 29.20 3.81 29.24
C GLY A 344 29.31 2.82 30.39
N PRO A 345 28.31 2.77 31.29
CA PRO A 345 28.31 1.94 32.50
C PRO A 345 28.18 0.44 32.25
N LEU A 346 27.91 0.05 31.00
CA LEU A 346 27.79 -1.33 30.53
C LEU A 346 29.13 -1.92 30.08
N VAL A 347 30.09 -1.06 29.71
CA VAL A 347 31.39 -1.49 29.19
C VAL A 347 32.21 -2.18 30.27
N GLY A 348 32.73 -3.37 29.96
CA GLY A 348 33.60 -4.14 30.85
C GLY A 348 32.87 -4.92 31.95
N LYS A 349 31.53 -4.98 31.91
CA LYS A 349 30.73 -5.77 32.86
C LYS A 349 30.02 -6.92 32.17
N SER A 350 29.79 -8.02 32.88
CA SER A 350 28.97 -9.12 32.37
C SER A 350 27.48 -8.78 32.41
N ILE A 351 26.69 -9.40 31.54
CA ILE A 351 25.23 -9.21 31.49
C ILE A 351 24.59 -9.59 32.84
N ARG A 352 25.14 -10.60 33.53
CA ARG A 352 24.73 -11.02 34.87
C ARG A 352 25.05 -9.96 35.93
N ASP A 353 26.23 -9.36 35.90
CA ASP A 353 26.65 -8.32 36.86
C ASP A 353 25.81 -7.05 36.73
N ILE A 354 25.40 -6.74 35.50
CA ILE A 354 24.54 -5.58 35.18
C ILE A 354 23.10 -5.81 35.69
N LYS A 355 22.73 -7.07 35.99
CA LYS A 355 21.35 -7.49 36.27
C LYS A 355 20.38 -6.96 35.21
N PHE A 356 20.75 -7.17 33.95
CA PHE A 356 20.13 -6.55 32.78
C PHE A 356 18.60 -6.66 32.78
N ARG A 357 18.09 -7.84 33.17
CA ARG A 357 16.66 -8.14 33.25
C ARG A 357 15.88 -7.29 34.24
N SER A 358 16.40 -7.09 35.45
CA SER A 358 15.71 -6.28 36.48
C SER A 358 15.94 -4.78 36.27
N ARG A 359 17.06 -4.40 35.64
CA ARG A 359 17.44 -3.01 35.46
C ARG A 359 16.77 -2.34 34.27
N TYR A 360 16.58 -3.08 33.18
CA TYR A 360 16.05 -2.56 31.92
C TYR A 360 14.76 -3.25 31.47
N ASN A 361 14.19 -4.15 32.28
CA ASN A 361 13.03 -4.96 31.92
C ASN A 361 13.17 -5.67 30.55
N ALA A 362 14.40 -6.06 30.20
CA ALA A 362 14.78 -6.56 28.89
C ALA A 362 15.61 -7.84 29.02
N VAL A 363 15.48 -8.75 28.06
CA VAL A 363 16.22 -10.01 27.99
C VAL A 363 17.16 -9.95 26.81
N VAL A 364 18.45 -10.20 27.05
CA VAL A 364 19.42 -10.30 25.96
C VAL A 364 19.29 -11.66 25.29
N LEU A 365 19.01 -11.67 23.99
CA LEU A 365 18.86 -12.87 23.17
C LEU A 365 20.17 -13.25 22.47
N ALA A 366 20.94 -12.23 22.05
CA ALA A 366 22.24 -12.43 21.41
C ALA A 366 23.15 -11.21 21.59
N VAL A 367 24.45 -11.46 21.58
CA VAL A 367 25.50 -10.43 21.52
C VAL A 367 26.35 -10.69 20.29
N HIS A 368 26.54 -9.65 19.48
CA HIS A 368 27.45 -9.67 18.33
C HIS A 368 28.58 -8.68 18.56
N ARG A 369 29.79 -9.10 18.23
CA ARG A 369 31.00 -8.27 18.28
C ARG A 369 31.65 -8.30 16.92
N GLU A 370 31.87 -7.12 16.33
CA GLU A 370 32.50 -6.98 15.01
C GLU A 370 31.81 -7.84 13.92
N GLY A 371 30.49 -8.01 14.03
CA GLY A 371 29.69 -8.81 13.10
C GLY A 371 29.58 -10.30 13.43
N VAL A 372 30.33 -10.82 14.42
CA VAL A 372 30.34 -12.23 14.80
C VAL A 372 29.57 -12.44 16.11
N ARG A 373 28.77 -13.50 16.20
CA ARG A 373 28.06 -13.84 17.44
C ARG A 373 29.05 -14.30 18.51
N VAL A 374 28.94 -13.74 19.71
CA VAL A 374 29.73 -14.18 20.86
C VAL A 374 29.16 -15.50 21.37
N HIS A 375 29.86 -16.61 21.13
CA HIS A 375 29.50 -17.94 21.60
C HIS A 375 29.94 -18.14 23.06
N ALA A 376 29.19 -17.54 23.98
CA ALA A 376 29.32 -17.78 25.42
C ALA A 376 27.92 -17.78 26.07
N ARG A 377 27.82 -18.26 27.31
CA ARG A 377 26.57 -18.15 28.07
C ARG A 377 26.23 -16.68 28.17
N ILE A 378 25.03 -16.29 27.73
CA ILE A 378 24.62 -14.88 27.61
C ILE A 378 24.87 -14.12 28.92
N GLY A 379 24.58 -14.74 30.08
CA GLY A 379 24.84 -14.12 31.39
C GLY A 379 26.31 -13.78 31.67
N ASP A 380 27.25 -14.57 31.15
CA ASP A 380 28.69 -14.43 31.42
C ASP A 380 29.42 -13.59 30.35
N VAL A 381 28.71 -13.13 29.31
CA VAL A 381 29.29 -12.28 28.26
C VAL A 381 29.65 -10.91 28.83
N VAL A 382 30.93 -10.54 28.77
CA VAL A 382 31.42 -9.20 29.10
C VAL A 382 31.25 -8.26 27.91
N LEU A 383 30.47 -7.19 28.11
CA LEU A 383 30.11 -6.24 27.05
C LEU A 383 31.27 -5.30 26.71
N HIS A 384 31.52 -5.12 25.42
CA HIS A 384 32.54 -4.22 24.87
C HIS A 384 31.90 -3.07 24.08
N PRO A 385 32.61 -1.94 23.92
CA PRO A 385 32.18 -0.86 23.05
C PRO A 385 31.85 -1.35 21.63
N GLY A 386 30.68 -0.98 21.11
CA GLY A 386 30.26 -1.38 19.76
C GLY A 386 29.66 -2.79 19.66
N ASP A 387 29.55 -3.55 20.76
CA ASP A 387 28.77 -4.78 20.77
C ASP A 387 27.31 -4.49 20.39
N VAL A 388 26.74 -5.34 19.56
CA VAL A 388 25.35 -5.25 19.11
C VAL A 388 24.52 -6.31 19.84
N LEU A 389 23.58 -5.84 20.65
CA LEU A 389 22.71 -6.66 21.47
C LEU A 389 21.35 -6.80 20.79
N LEU A 390 20.89 -8.04 20.65
CA LEU A 390 19.50 -8.32 20.31
C LEU A 390 18.74 -8.55 21.61
N LEU A 391 17.71 -7.74 21.85
CA LEU A 391 16.97 -7.68 23.10
C LEU A 391 15.51 -8.00 22.85
N ASP A 392 14.89 -8.75 23.77
CA ASP A 392 13.43 -8.80 23.93
C ASP A 392 13.06 -7.89 25.10
N ALA A 393 12.40 -6.76 24.82
CA ALA A 393 12.21 -5.68 25.78
C ALA A 393 10.76 -5.18 25.80
N GLY A 394 10.31 -4.67 26.95
CA GLY A 394 9.01 -4.00 27.06
C GLY A 394 8.98 -2.64 26.34
N PRO A 395 7.79 -2.04 26.15
CA PRO A 395 7.61 -0.81 25.37
C PRO A 395 8.36 0.40 25.96
N ASP A 396 8.59 0.41 27.28
CA ASP A 396 9.30 1.50 27.98
C ASP A 396 10.82 1.49 27.80
N PHE A 397 11.42 0.42 27.24
CA PHE A 397 12.88 0.30 27.13
C PHE A 397 13.53 1.45 26.36
N HIS A 398 12.89 1.95 25.30
CA HIS A 398 13.42 3.09 24.53
C HIS A 398 13.49 4.37 25.37
N ARG A 399 12.48 4.62 26.21
CA ARG A 399 12.42 5.78 27.10
C ARG A 399 13.43 5.64 28.24
N GLU A 400 13.58 4.43 28.79
CA GLU A 400 14.52 4.13 29.88
C GLU A 400 15.98 4.10 29.42
N ALA A 401 16.25 3.62 28.21
CA ALA A 401 17.56 3.64 27.56
C ALA A 401 17.99 5.06 27.14
N GLY A 402 17.03 5.94 26.82
CA GLY A 402 17.26 7.36 26.53
C GLY A 402 17.49 8.22 27.80
N HIS A 403 16.79 7.94 28.91
CA HIS A 403 16.91 8.71 30.15
C HIS A 403 18.03 8.22 31.09
N SER A 404 18.33 6.92 31.11
CA SER A 404 19.47 6.38 31.87
C SER A 404 20.76 6.55 31.07
N GLY A 405 21.33 7.76 31.13
CA GLY A 405 22.46 8.20 30.32
C GLY A 405 23.57 7.17 30.06
N SER A 406 24.06 7.18 28.81
CA SER A 406 25.34 6.64 28.31
C SER A 406 25.51 5.12 28.12
N GLY A 407 24.48 4.29 28.30
CA GLY A 407 24.62 2.84 28.10
C GLY A 407 24.70 2.39 26.63
N PHE A 408 23.87 2.98 25.77
CA PHE A 408 23.67 2.55 24.38
C PHE A 408 23.87 3.74 23.43
N ALA A 409 24.52 3.49 22.28
CA ALA A 409 24.80 4.51 21.26
C ALA A 409 23.73 4.56 20.16
N LEU A 410 23.06 3.44 19.89
CA LEU A 410 21.99 3.35 18.91
C LEU A 410 21.01 2.27 19.37
N VAL A 411 19.72 2.56 19.34
CA VAL A 411 18.64 1.63 19.64
C VAL A 411 17.72 1.62 18.44
N SER A 412 17.77 0.57 17.62
CA SER A 412 16.80 0.32 16.55
C SER A 412 15.75 -0.66 17.07
N VAL A 413 14.50 -0.23 17.11
CA VAL A 413 13.38 -1.16 17.26
C VAL A 413 13.26 -1.90 15.94
N LEU A 414 13.22 -3.24 15.96
CA LEU A 414 12.79 -3.97 14.76
C LEU A 414 11.30 -3.66 14.57
N GLU A 415 11.00 -2.81 13.59
CA GLU A 415 9.66 -2.64 13.06
C GLU A 415 9.09 -4.05 12.73
N ASP A 416 7.81 -4.29 13.04
CA ASP A 416 7.10 -5.58 12.92
C ASP A 416 7.34 -6.67 13.98
N SER A 417 7.96 -6.38 15.12
CA SER A 417 8.18 -7.40 16.18
C SER A 417 6.98 -7.65 17.11
N ALA A 418 5.89 -6.88 16.99
CA ALA A 418 4.72 -7.08 17.84
C ALA A 418 3.92 -8.29 17.35
N PRO A 419 3.62 -9.29 18.20
CA PRO A 419 2.86 -10.45 17.78
C PRO A 419 1.45 -10.01 17.34
N PRO A 420 0.98 -10.44 16.15
CA PRO A 420 -0.32 -10.04 15.64
C PRO A 420 -1.43 -10.51 16.58
N ARG A 421 -2.41 -9.63 16.87
CA ARG A 421 -3.54 -9.92 17.76
C ARG A 421 -4.62 -10.75 17.05
N LEU A 422 -4.24 -11.85 16.40
CA LEU A 422 -5.12 -12.67 15.53
C LEU A 422 -6.40 -13.15 16.24
N ARG A 423 -6.36 -13.34 17.56
CA ARG A 423 -7.54 -13.69 18.37
C ARG A 423 -8.67 -12.64 18.31
N LEU A 424 -8.33 -11.39 18.04
CA LEU A 424 -9.28 -10.27 17.92
C LEU A 424 -9.75 -10.02 16.48
N LEU A 425 -9.21 -10.75 15.50
CA LEU A 425 -9.58 -10.59 14.08
C LEU A 425 -11.07 -10.78 13.85
N VAL A 426 -11.63 -11.91 14.32
CA VAL A 426 -13.05 -12.22 14.13
C VAL A 426 -13.96 -11.18 14.80
N PRO A 427 -13.76 -10.81 16.09
CA PRO A 427 -14.51 -9.71 16.70
C PRO A 427 -14.45 -8.39 15.93
N VAL A 428 -13.26 -7.97 15.50
CA VAL A 428 -13.06 -6.70 14.78
C VAL A 428 -13.74 -6.71 13.42
N LEU A 429 -13.65 -7.82 12.68
CA LEU A 429 -14.38 -7.99 11.42
C LEU A 429 -15.89 -7.97 11.62
N VAL A 430 -16.39 -8.62 12.68
CA VAL A 430 -17.83 -8.59 13.02
C VAL A 430 -18.28 -7.16 13.32
N ILE A 431 -17.49 -6.37 14.05
CA ILE A 431 -17.80 -4.96 14.33
C ILE A 431 -17.84 -4.15 13.03
N ALA A 432 -16.85 -4.32 12.14
CA ALA A 432 -16.80 -3.63 10.86
C ALA A 432 -17.97 -4.01 9.93
N VAL A 433 -18.31 -5.29 9.86
CA VAL A 433 -19.47 -5.78 9.09
C VAL A 433 -20.77 -5.25 9.70
N ALA A 434 -20.91 -5.26 11.02
CA ALA A 434 -22.09 -4.71 11.69
C ALA A 434 -22.26 -3.23 11.37
N MET A 435 -21.20 -2.43 11.44
CA MET A 435 -21.20 -1.01 11.03
C MET A 435 -21.77 -0.82 9.62
N ILE A 436 -21.30 -1.61 8.65
CA ILE A 436 -21.78 -1.58 7.27
C ILE A 436 -23.24 -2.00 7.17
N VAL A 437 -23.65 -3.06 7.86
CA VAL A 437 -25.04 -3.55 7.87
C VAL A 437 -26.01 -2.52 8.45
N PHE A 438 -25.65 -1.86 9.56
CA PHE A 438 -26.50 -0.82 10.17
C PHE A 438 -26.66 0.40 9.25
N TYR A 439 -25.59 0.83 8.59
CA TYR A 439 -25.66 1.94 7.63
C TYR A 439 -26.49 1.57 6.40
N THR A 440 -26.23 0.42 5.78
CA THR A 440 -26.94 -0.04 4.58
C THR A 440 -28.42 -0.34 4.83
N ALA A 441 -28.78 -0.78 6.05
CA ALA A 441 -30.16 -0.95 6.47
C ALA A 441 -30.88 0.38 6.77
N GLY A 442 -30.20 1.52 6.70
CA GLY A 442 -30.77 2.85 6.96
C GLY A 442 -31.11 3.10 8.43
N VAL A 443 -30.52 2.33 9.36
CA VAL A 443 -30.80 2.47 10.81
C VAL A 443 -30.13 3.72 11.38
N THR A 444 -28.95 4.06 10.88
CA THR A 444 -28.15 5.20 11.35
C THR A 444 -27.23 5.73 10.25
N GLU A 445 -26.69 6.93 10.45
CA GLU A 445 -25.71 7.53 9.55
C GLU A 445 -24.34 6.86 9.71
N LEU A 446 -23.54 6.87 8.64
CA LEU A 446 -22.24 6.22 8.60
C LEU A 446 -21.30 6.74 9.69
N ILE A 447 -21.29 8.05 9.95
CA ILE A 447 -20.46 8.65 11.00
C ILE A 447 -20.78 8.08 12.39
N ILE A 448 -22.07 7.93 12.71
CA ILE A 448 -22.52 7.41 14.00
C ILE A 448 -22.11 5.94 14.13
N ALA A 449 -22.39 5.14 13.09
CA ALA A 449 -21.98 3.74 13.05
C ALA A 449 -20.46 3.57 13.22
N ALA A 450 -19.67 4.42 12.56
CA ALA A 450 -18.21 4.40 12.62
C ALA A 450 -17.69 4.78 14.02
N ILE A 451 -18.29 5.77 14.69
CA ILE A 451 -17.92 6.18 16.06
C ILE A 451 -18.13 5.02 17.03
N PHE A 452 -19.29 4.34 16.96
CA PHE A 452 -19.55 3.16 17.77
C PHE A 452 -18.56 2.03 17.45
N ALA A 453 -18.29 1.76 16.17
CA ALA A 453 -17.33 0.75 15.77
C ALA A 453 -15.93 1.02 16.33
N ALA A 454 -15.42 2.25 16.16
CA ALA A 454 -14.12 2.66 16.69
C ALA A 454 -14.08 2.57 18.23
N GLY A 455 -15.12 3.04 18.91
CA GLY A 455 -15.23 2.97 20.37
C GLY A 455 -15.22 1.54 20.91
N ILE A 456 -15.96 0.62 20.26
CA ILE A 456 -15.98 -0.79 20.64
C ILE A 456 -14.62 -1.45 20.36
N MET A 457 -13.97 -1.14 19.23
CA MET A 457 -12.63 -1.67 18.92
C MET A 457 -11.59 -1.25 19.97
N ILE A 458 -11.64 -0.01 20.43
CA ILE A 458 -10.77 0.48 21.51
C ILE A 458 -11.13 -0.22 22.83
N ALA A 459 -12.42 -0.30 23.18
CA ALA A 459 -12.88 -0.94 24.42
C ALA A 459 -12.53 -2.44 24.51
N CYS A 460 -12.55 -3.16 23.38
CA CYS A 460 -12.16 -4.56 23.30
C CYS A 460 -10.64 -4.78 23.24
N GLY A 461 -9.82 -3.72 23.25
CA GLY A 461 -8.36 -3.80 23.16
C GLY A 461 -7.83 -4.22 21.79
N ALA A 462 -8.64 -4.07 20.73
CA ALA A 462 -8.15 -4.27 19.36
C ALA A 462 -7.12 -3.20 18.99
N LEU A 463 -7.36 -1.98 19.43
CA LEU A 463 -6.51 -0.81 19.23
C LEU A 463 -6.34 -0.06 20.56
N SER A 464 -5.11 0.34 20.89
CA SER A 464 -4.86 1.23 22.03
C SER A 464 -5.29 2.66 21.71
N GLU A 465 -5.49 3.48 22.74
CA GLU A 465 -5.83 4.90 22.55
C GLU A 465 -4.76 5.64 21.73
N GLN A 466 -3.49 5.36 21.98
CA GLN A 466 -2.39 5.97 21.24
C GLN A 466 -2.39 5.53 19.77
N GLU A 467 -2.54 4.23 19.50
CA GLU A 467 -2.66 3.71 18.12
C GLU A 467 -3.89 4.31 17.40
N ALA A 468 -4.99 4.57 18.10
CA ALA A 468 -6.17 5.24 17.55
C ALA A 468 -5.91 6.71 17.20
N ARG A 469 -5.18 7.44 18.04
CA ARG A 469 -4.80 8.85 17.77
C ARG A 469 -3.80 8.93 16.62
N ASP A 470 -2.82 8.04 16.59
CA ASP A 470 -1.78 7.98 15.55
C ASP A 470 -2.34 7.50 14.20
N ALA A 471 -3.46 6.77 14.20
CA ALA A 471 -4.15 6.37 12.98
C ALA A 471 -4.73 7.56 12.20
N ILE A 472 -5.05 8.67 12.88
CA ILE A 472 -5.64 9.85 12.23
C ILE A 472 -4.56 10.61 11.46
N LYS A 473 -4.73 10.67 10.14
CA LYS A 473 -3.82 11.42 9.25
C LYS A 473 -4.17 12.90 9.22
N TRP A 474 -3.63 13.66 10.18
CA TRP A 474 -3.90 15.09 10.31
C TRP A 474 -3.64 15.89 9.04
N ASP A 475 -2.55 15.62 8.33
CA ASP A 475 -2.22 16.29 7.07
C ASP A 475 -3.36 16.14 6.04
N VAL A 476 -3.95 14.94 5.94
CA VAL A 476 -5.07 14.67 5.04
C VAL A 476 -6.33 15.39 5.50
N ILE A 477 -6.62 15.36 6.81
CA ILE A 477 -7.80 16.00 7.39
C ILE A 477 -7.75 17.52 7.19
N VAL A 478 -6.61 18.15 7.48
CA VAL A 478 -6.41 19.60 7.30
C VAL A 478 -6.48 19.99 5.83
N THR A 479 -5.87 19.21 4.94
CA THR A 479 -5.94 19.43 3.49
C THR A 479 -7.39 19.42 3.00
N ILE A 480 -8.18 18.41 3.40
CA ILE A 480 -9.59 18.32 3.02
C ILE A 480 -10.37 19.51 3.58
N ALA A 481 -10.24 19.80 4.88
CA ALA A 481 -10.96 20.88 5.54
C ALA A 481 -10.71 22.23 4.86
N ALA A 482 -9.44 22.55 4.56
CA ALA A 482 -9.08 23.76 3.83
C ALA A 482 -9.61 23.76 2.38
N ALA A 483 -9.70 22.59 1.73
CA ALA A 483 -10.25 22.51 0.39
C ALA A 483 -11.74 22.94 0.31
N PHE A 484 -12.53 22.73 1.37
CA PHE A 484 -13.90 23.28 1.46
C PHE A 484 -13.89 24.82 1.49
N GLY A 485 -13.00 25.44 2.26
CA GLY A 485 -12.85 26.90 2.28
C GLY A 485 -12.44 27.46 0.91
N MET A 486 -11.51 26.79 0.23
CA MET A 486 -11.11 27.16 -1.14
C MET A 486 -12.25 26.95 -2.15
N SER A 487 -13.05 25.90 -1.97
CA SER A 487 -14.26 25.66 -2.76
C SER A 487 -15.28 26.79 -2.60
N LYS A 488 -15.47 27.30 -1.37
CA LYS A 488 -16.32 28.47 -1.11
C LYS A 488 -15.76 29.75 -1.73
N ALA A 489 -14.44 29.95 -1.71
CA ALA A 489 -13.82 31.07 -2.41
C ALA A 489 -14.12 31.05 -3.93
N LEU A 490 -14.03 29.88 -4.57
CA LEU A 490 -14.34 29.72 -6.00
C LEU A 490 -15.81 30.02 -6.33
N GLN A 491 -16.73 29.66 -5.43
CA GLN A 491 -18.17 29.96 -5.55
C GLN A 491 -18.43 31.45 -5.34
N ASN A 492 -17.98 32.02 -4.21
CA ASN A 492 -18.24 33.41 -3.83
C ASN A 492 -17.67 34.40 -4.86
N SER A 493 -16.50 34.10 -5.41
CA SER A 493 -15.83 34.92 -6.43
C SER A 493 -16.38 34.73 -7.85
N GLY A 494 -17.30 33.79 -8.09
CA GLY A 494 -17.88 33.47 -9.40
C GLY A 494 -16.93 32.74 -10.36
N VAL A 495 -15.74 32.34 -9.90
CA VAL A 495 -14.74 31.63 -10.71
C VAL A 495 -15.26 30.24 -11.11
N ALA A 496 -15.93 29.53 -10.19
CA ALA A 496 -16.49 28.21 -10.47
C ALA A 496 -17.41 28.22 -11.70
N GLY A 497 -18.38 29.15 -11.73
CA GLY A 497 -19.28 29.32 -12.87
C GLY A 497 -18.63 29.80 -14.16
N ALA A 498 -17.61 30.66 -14.07
CA ALA A 498 -16.86 31.06 -15.26
C ALA A 498 -16.09 29.89 -15.90
N VAL A 499 -15.54 28.98 -15.08
CA VAL A 499 -14.88 27.76 -15.55
C VAL A 499 -15.92 26.76 -16.10
N ALA A 500 -17.03 26.57 -15.38
CA ALA A 500 -18.12 25.70 -15.81
C ALA A 500 -18.66 26.10 -17.18
N GLU A 501 -18.86 27.39 -17.43
CA GLU A 501 -19.29 27.90 -18.73
C GLU A 501 -18.31 27.55 -19.85
N LYS A 502 -17.00 27.68 -19.61
CA LYS A 502 -15.99 27.31 -20.60
C LYS A 502 -16.00 25.81 -20.90
N LEU A 503 -16.17 24.96 -19.88
CA LEU A 503 -16.29 23.52 -20.06
C LEU A 503 -17.54 23.14 -20.85
N VAL A 504 -18.68 23.79 -20.58
CA VAL A 504 -19.93 23.61 -21.32
C VAL A 504 -19.77 24.03 -22.78
N ARG A 505 -19.18 25.19 -23.06
CA ARG A 505 -18.90 25.63 -24.44
C ARG A 505 -17.96 24.67 -25.17
N LEU A 506 -16.93 24.16 -24.49
CA LEU A 506 -16.01 23.17 -25.06
C LEU A 506 -16.75 21.86 -25.40
N ALA A 507 -17.69 21.46 -24.54
CA ALA A 507 -18.54 20.29 -24.78
C ALA A 507 -19.46 20.49 -25.99
N GLU A 508 -20.07 21.67 -26.14
CA GLU A 508 -20.94 22.00 -27.29
C GLU A 508 -20.19 21.90 -28.63
N LEU A 509 -18.92 22.32 -28.66
CA LEU A 509 -18.08 22.21 -29.87
C LEU A 509 -17.85 20.77 -30.33
N SER A 510 -17.97 19.78 -29.44
CA SER A 510 -17.81 18.37 -29.77
C SER A 510 -19.02 17.75 -30.49
N GLY A 511 -20.17 18.44 -30.53
CA GLY A 511 -21.41 17.94 -31.14
C GLY A 511 -22.16 16.88 -30.31
N THR A 512 -21.57 16.38 -29.23
CA THR A 512 -22.21 15.48 -28.26
C THR A 512 -22.36 16.18 -26.91
N CYS A 513 -23.49 16.89 -26.68
CA CYS A 513 -23.67 17.76 -25.51
C CYS A 513 -23.36 17.07 -24.17
N ARG A 514 -23.88 15.85 -23.95
CA ARG A 514 -23.70 15.10 -22.70
C ARG A 514 -22.30 14.47 -22.59
N GLY A 515 -21.88 13.71 -23.60
CA GLY A 515 -20.59 13.00 -23.59
C GLY A 515 -19.40 13.96 -23.57
N GLY A 516 -19.45 15.03 -24.36
CA GLY A 516 -18.41 16.06 -24.40
C GLY A 516 -18.20 16.75 -23.06
N LEU A 517 -19.29 17.00 -22.31
CA LEU A 517 -19.21 17.60 -20.98
C LEU A 517 -18.51 16.69 -19.99
N LEU A 518 -18.91 15.42 -19.94
CA LEU A 518 -18.29 14.43 -19.06
C LEU A 518 -16.80 14.26 -19.38
N VAL A 519 -16.42 14.22 -20.67
CA VAL A 519 -15.00 14.18 -21.05
C VAL A 519 -14.26 15.44 -20.59
N ALA A 520 -14.83 16.63 -20.79
CA ALA A 520 -14.19 17.88 -20.40
C ALA A 520 -13.99 17.98 -18.88
N VAL A 521 -15.02 17.65 -18.09
CA VAL A 521 -14.95 17.66 -16.62
C VAL A 521 -13.99 16.59 -16.10
N TYR A 522 -14.03 15.38 -16.66
CA TYR A 522 -13.11 14.31 -16.29
C TYR A 522 -11.66 14.74 -16.55
N LEU A 523 -11.37 15.25 -17.76
CA LEU A 523 -10.03 15.66 -18.15
C LEU A 523 -9.51 16.81 -17.27
N ALA A 524 -10.34 17.83 -17.00
CA ALA A 524 -9.98 18.92 -16.12
C ALA A 524 -9.67 18.44 -14.69
N THR A 525 -10.52 17.56 -14.15
CA THR A 525 -10.34 16.98 -12.81
C THR A 525 -9.09 16.13 -12.72
N PHE A 526 -8.89 15.25 -13.69
CA PHE A 526 -7.70 14.42 -13.79
C PHE A 526 -6.42 15.25 -13.86
N VAL A 527 -6.36 16.29 -14.70
CA VAL A 527 -5.16 17.14 -14.84
C VAL A 527 -4.80 17.78 -13.50
N ILE A 528 -5.80 18.33 -12.80
CA ILE A 528 -5.62 18.90 -11.46
C ILE A 528 -5.15 17.83 -10.47
N SER A 529 -5.69 16.61 -10.56
CA SER A 529 -5.36 15.50 -9.65
C SER A 529 -3.96 14.90 -9.83
N ASN A 530 -3.28 15.15 -10.95
CA ASN A 530 -1.89 14.73 -11.12
C ASN A 530 -0.89 15.72 -10.52
N VAL A 531 -1.37 16.91 -10.21
CA VAL A 531 -0.57 18.02 -9.71
C VAL A 531 -0.77 18.19 -8.20
N VAL A 532 -2.00 18.02 -7.75
CA VAL A 532 -2.42 18.21 -6.36
C VAL A 532 -2.87 16.87 -5.79
N THR A 533 -3.09 16.80 -4.48
CA THR A 533 -3.72 15.62 -3.87
C THR A 533 -5.13 15.40 -4.42
N ASN A 534 -5.50 14.14 -4.60
CA ASN A 534 -6.81 13.74 -5.13
C ASN A 534 -8.00 14.37 -4.39
N ASN A 535 -7.89 14.48 -3.06
CA ASN A 535 -8.93 15.06 -2.22
C ASN A 535 -9.14 16.56 -2.54
N ALA A 536 -8.05 17.31 -2.66
CA ALA A 536 -8.14 18.74 -3.00
C ALA A 536 -8.57 18.92 -4.46
N ALA A 537 -8.12 18.07 -5.38
CA ALA A 537 -8.59 18.08 -6.77
C ALA A 537 -10.11 17.89 -6.86
N ALA A 538 -10.65 16.90 -6.15
CA ALA A 538 -12.08 16.65 -6.08
C ALA A 538 -12.85 17.85 -5.48
N ALA A 539 -12.34 18.43 -4.40
CA ALA A 539 -12.98 19.57 -3.75
C ALA A 539 -12.99 20.86 -4.58
N LEU A 540 -11.93 21.10 -5.36
CA LEU A 540 -11.89 22.24 -6.27
C LEU A 540 -12.79 22.05 -7.49
N MET A 541 -12.85 20.83 -8.01
CA MET A 541 -13.63 20.53 -9.21
C MET A 541 -15.11 20.27 -8.96
N PHE A 542 -15.49 19.81 -7.77
CA PHE A 542 -16.89 19.57 -7.43
C PHE A 542 -17.81 20.78 -7.73
N PRO A 543 -17.56 22.01 -7.24
CA PRO A 543 -18.46 23.14 -7.52
C PRO A 543 -18.52 23.48 -9.01
N VAL A 544 -17.38 23.41 -9.72
CA VAL A 544 -17.32 23.62 -11.18
C VAL A 544 -18.18 22.59 -11.91
N ALA A 545 -18.06 21.33 -11.53
CA ALA A 545 -18.80 20.22 -12.12
C ALA A 545 -20.30 20.30 -11.79
N ALA A 546 -20.64 20.66 -10.54
CA ALA A 546 -22.02 20.85 -10.09
C ALA A 546 -22.73 21.96 -10.87
N GLU A 547 -22.10 23.13 -11.01
CA GLU A 547 -22.63 24.22 -11.85
C GLU A 547 -22.76 23.81 -13.33
N ALA A 548 -21.78 23.08 -13.85
CA ALA A 548 -21.83 22.60 -15.23
C ALA A 548 -22.98 21.59 -15.45
N ALA A 549 -23.26 20.74 -14.45
CA ALA A 549 -24.38 19.81 -14.47
C ALA A 549 -25.72 20.54 -14.47
N GLU A 550 -25.89 21.53 -13.58
CA GLU A 550 -27.11 22.35 -13.50
C GLU A 550 -27.41 23.08 -14.82
N ARG A 551 -26.38 23.67 -15.45
CA ARG A 551 -26.53 24.41 -16.72
C ARG A 551 -26.98 23.53 -17.89
N GLN A 552 -26.55 22.26 -17.92
CA GLN A 552 -26.89 21.30 -18.98
C GLN A 552 -28.05 20.37 -18.59
N GLY A 553 -28.64 20.54 -17.40
CA GLY A 553 -29.69 19.67 -16.88
C GLY A 553 -29.23 18.22 -16.64
N GLU A 554 -27.94 17.99 -16.40
CA GLU A 554 -27.38 16.69 -16.07
C GLU A 554 -27.57 16.38 -14.58
N SER A 555 -27.67 15.09 -14.23
CA SER A 555 -27.76 14.66 -12.83
C SER A 555 -26.50 15.04 -12.04
N LEU A 556 -26.70 15.79 -10.95
CA LEU A 556 -25.63 16.14 -10.00
C LEU A 556 -24.96 14.90 -9.41
N ALA A 557 -25.72 13.84 -9.15
CA ALA A 557 -25.18 12.57 -8.66
C ALA A 557 -24.24 11.93 -9.70
N SER A 558 -24.64 11.87 -10.97
CA SER A 558 -23.81 11.33 -12.07
C SER A 558 -22.52 12.13 -12.25
N MET A 559 -22.62 13.45 -12.15
CA MET A 559 -21.46 14.33 -12.21
C MET A 559 -20.55 14.16 -10.99
N SER A 560 -21.12 13.94 -9.81
CA SER A 560 -20.36 13.66 -8.59
C SER A 560 -19.57 12.36 -8.70
N PHE A 561 -20.20 11.29 -9.22
CA PHE A 561 -19.51 10.03 -9.50
C PHE A 561 -18.36 10.21 -10.51
N LEU A 562 -18.56 11.03 -11.55
CA LEU A 562 -17.51 11.36 -12.51
C LEU A 562 -16.31 12.02 -11.81
N VAL A 563 -16.54 13.03 -10.96
CA VAL A 563 -15.48 13.73 -10.22
C VAL A 563 -14.76 12.78 -9.28
N MET A 564 -15.49 11.93 -8.55
CA MET A 564 -14.91 10.90 -7.66
C MET A 564 -13.97 9.95 -8.42
N LEU A 565 -14.40 9.46 -9.59
CA LEU A 565 -13.60 8.59 -10.44
C LEU A 565 -12.39 9.33 -11.04
N ALA A 566 -12.59 10.53 -11.58
CA ALA A 566 -11.55 11.32 -12.24
C ALA A 566 -10.46 11.77 -11.27
N ALA A 567 -10.83 12.20 -10.07
CA ALA A 567 -9.89 12.60 -9.02
C ALA A 567 -9.16 11.39 -8.41
N SER A 568 -9.71 10.19 -8.49
CA SER A 568 -9.00 8.99 -8.00
C SER A 568 -8.04 8.40 -9.06
N ALA A 569 -8.25 8.73 -10.34
CA ALA A 569 -7.49 8.20 -11.46
C ALA A 569 -6.16 8.95 -11.67
N SER A 570 -5.23 8.83 -10.72
CA SER A 570 -3.88 9.43 -10.80
C SER A 570 -2.86 8.35 -11.13
N PHE A 571 -2.83 7.86 -12.37
CA PHE A 571 -1.95 6.73 -12.79
C PHE A 571 -0.63 7.18 -13.44
N MET A 572 -0.54 8.43 -13.91
CA MET A 572 0.58 8.92 -14.72
C MET A 572 1.79 9.40 -13.92
N SER A 573 1.61 9.68 -12.63
CA SER A 573 2.62 10.27 -11.75
C SER A 573 2.74 9.46 -10.46
N PRO A 574 3.97 9.25 -9.95
CA PRO A 574 4.16 8.72 -8.61
C PRO A 574 3.70 9.69 -7.52
N PHE A 575 3.69 11.00 -7.81
CA PHE A 575 3.37 12.05 -6.83
C PHE A 575 1.88 12.33 -6.70
N GLY A 576 1.08 12.06 -7.75
CA GLY A 576 -0.36 12.35 -7.75
C GLY A 576 -1.17 11.49 -6.77
N TYR A 577 -0.65 10.32 -6.37
CA TYR A 577 -1.31 9.44 -5.40
C TYR A 577 -0.28 8.91 -4.40
N GLN A 578 -0.56 9.02 -3.10
CA GLN A 578 0.40 8.60 -2.06
C GLN A 578 0.79 7.12 -2.14
N THR A 579 -0.12 6.21 -2.49
CA THR A 579 0.19 4.80 -2.72
C THR A 579 1.17 4.58 -3.88
N ASN A 580 1.10 5.41 -4.93
CA ASN A 580 2.05 5.35 -6.04
C ASN A 580 3.46 5.75 -5.58
N LEU A 581 3.55 6.77 -4.74
CA LEU A 581 4.82 7.20 -4.14
C LEU A 581 5.42 6.09 -3.25
N MET A 582 4.58 5.40 -2.47
CA MET A 582 5.02 4.30 -1.61
C MET A 582 5.61 3.12 -2.40
N VAL A 583 5.07 2.81 -3.59
CA VAL A 583 5.59 1.71 -4.43
C VAL A 583 6.71 2.15 -5.38
N TYR A 584 6.95 3.46 -5.53
CA TYR A 584 7.92 4.03 -6.46
C TYR A 584 9.35 3.54 -6.16
N GLY A 585 9.82 3.71 -4.92
CA GLY A 585 11.13 3.26 -4.46
C GLY A 585 11.25 1.74 -4.33
N PRO A 586 10.39 1.07 -3.54
CA PRO A 586 10.38 -0.38 -3.36
C PRO A 586 10.31 -1.19 -4.68
N GLY A 587 9.57 -0.67 -5.67
CA GLY A 587 9.45 -1.25 -7.00
C GLY A 587 10.57 -0.89 -7.96
N GLY A 588 11.52 -0.01 -7.59
CA GLY A 588 12.65 0.36 -8.44
C GLY A 588 12.25 1.13 -9.71
N TYR A 589 11.11 1.83 -9.69
CA TYR A 589 10.60 2.55 -10.86
C TYR A 589 11.28 3.90 -11.06
N VAL A 590 11.35 4.33 -12.31
CA VAL A 590 11.64 5.72 -12.66
C VAL A 590 10.36 6.44 -13.09
N PHE A 591 10.38 7.78 -13.09
CA PHE A 591 9.19 8.57 -13.46
C PHE A 591 8.65 8.23 -14.86
N LYS A 592 9.57 7.89 -15.79
CA LYS A 592 9.23 7.44 -17.15
C LYS A 592 8.38 6.16 -17.16
N ASP A 593 8.54 5.27 -16.18
CA ASP A 593 7.75 4.03 -16.12
C ASP A 593 6.28 4.34 -15.77
N PHE A 594 6.07 5.27 -14.84
CA PHE A 594 4.73 5.77 -14.49
C PHE A 594 4.06 6.48 -15.66
N LEU A 595 4.78 7.32 -16.41
CA LEU A 595 4.22 7.93 -17.62
C LEU A 595 3.89 6.87 -18.68
N ARG A 596 4.82 5.96 -18.97
CA ARG A 596 4.67 4.96 -20.02
C ARG A 596 3.50 4.00 -19.74
N PHE A 597 3.36 3.57 -18.49
CA PHE A 597 2.31 2.63 -18.09
C PHE A 597 1.00 3.32 -17.73
N GLY A 598 1.09 4.49 -17.09
CA GLY A 598 -0.03 5.24 -16.56
C GLY A 598 -0.80 6.03 -17.61
N VAL A 599 -0.15 6.59 -18.65
CA VAL A 599 -0.86 7.36 -19.69
C VAL A 599 -1.90 6.50 -20.42
N PRO A 600 -1.58 5.30 -20.94
CA PRO A 600 -2.58 4.49 -21.62
C PRO A 600 -3.66 3.99 -20.65
N MET A 601 -3.27 3.65 -19.41
CA MET A 601 -4.23 3.32 -18.34
C MET A 601 -5.24 4.46 -18.13
N GLN A 602 -4.75 5.69 -18.06
CA GLN A 602 -5.57 6.87 -17.85
C GLN A 602 -6.62 7.04 -18.95
N VAL A 603 -6.19 6.90 -20.22
CA VAL A 603 -7.09 7.04 -21.36
C VAL A 603 -8.17 5.95 -21.34
N VAL A 604 -7.78 4.71 -21.05
CA VAL A 604 -8.73 3.60 -20.91
C VAL A 604 -9.74 3.90 -19.80
N GLN A 605 -9.27 4.35 -18.64
CA GLN A 605 -10.12 4.67 -17.49
C GLN A 605 -11.06 5.83 -17.79
N MET A 606 -10.60 6.91 -18.43
CA MET A 606 -11.43 8.02 -18.88
C MET A 606 -12.56 7.53 -19.79
N VAL A 607 -12.23 6.77 -20.84
CA VAL A 607 -13.22 6.28 -21.80
C VAL A 607 -14.24 5.39 -21.09
N VAL A 608 -13.79 4.45 -20.26
CA VAL A 608 -14.69 3.55 -19.55
C VAL A 608 -15.56 4.31 -18.55
N SER A 609 -15.00 5.20 -17.73
CA SER A 609 -15.77 6.00 -16.77
C SER A 609 -16.84 6.84 -17.45
N VAL A 610 -16.51 7.52 -18.56
CA VAL A 610 -17.48 8.31 -19.32
C VAL A 610 -18.55 7.41 -19.93
N VAL A 611 -18.19 6.31 -20.59
CA VAL A 611 -19.16 5.39 -21.20
C VAL A 611 -20.11 4.81 -20.16
N VAL A 612 -19.58 4.37 -19.02
CA VAL A 612 -20.36 3.77 -17.94
C VAL A 612 -21.36 4.77 -17.34
N ILE A 613 -20.97 6.05 -17.20
CA ILE A 613 -21.86 7.11 -16.73
C ILE A 613 -22.89 7.52 -17.79
N VAL A 614 -22.50 7.58 -19.07
CA VAL A 614 -23.43 7.89 -20.18
C VAL A 614 -24.52 6.84 -20.30
N LEU A 615 -24.16 5.55 -20.20
CA LEU A 615 -25.11 4.44 -20.16
C LEU A 615 -26.08 4.55 -18.97
N GLY A 616 -25.58 5.07 -17.84
CA GLY A 616 -26.34 5.36 -16.63
C GLY A 616 -27.01 4.14 -16.02
N ASP A 617 -27.92 4.40 -15.07
CA ASP A 617 -28.60 3.35 -14.29
C ASP A 617 -29.53 2.47 -15.13
N ARG A 618 -29.90 2.90 -16.35
CA ARG A 618 -30.83 2.14 -17.19
C ARG A 618 -30.16 0.98 -17.93
N PHE A 619 -28.87 1.12 -18.27
CA PHE A 619 -28.13 0.15 -19.07
C PHE A 619 -26.88 -0.39 -18.36
N TRP A 620 -26.86 -0.33 -17.02
CA TRP A 620 -25.74 -0.78 -16.20
C TRP A 620 -25.33 -2.24 -16.47
N TYR A 621 -26.28 -3.13 -16.79
CA TYR A 621 -25.98 -4.52 -17.09
C TYR A 621 -25.16 -4.69 -18.38
N VAL A 622 -25.23 -3.73 -19.30
CA VAL A 622 -24.42 -3.73 -20.54
C VAL A 622 -22.97 -3.44 -20.20
N SER A 623 -22.70 -2.44 -19.36
CA SER A 623 -21.33 -2.14 -18.94
C SER A 623 -20.74 -3.29 -18.12
N TRP A 624 -21.49 -3.83 -17.16
CA TRP A 624 -21.08 -5.00 -16.37
C TRP A 624 -20.85 -6.24 -17.25
N GLY A 625 -21.75 -6.53 -18.18
CA GLY A 625 -21.62 -7.66 -19.10
C GLY A 625 -20.40 -7.54 -20.00
N ALA A 626 -20.20 -6.37 -20.63
CA ALA A 626 -19.07 -6.14 -21.54
C ALA A 626 -17.72 -6.19 -20.80
N THR A 627 -17.61 -5.48 -19.67
CA THR A 627 -16.37 -5.43 -18.90
C THR A 627 -16.09 -6.75 -18.17
N GLY A 628 -17.12 -7.42 -17.66
CA GLY A 628 -17.00 -8.73 -17.01
C GLY A 628 -16.59 -9.84 -17.98
N LEU A 629 -17.19 -9.90 -19.17
CA LEU A 629 -16.79 -10.86 -20.21
C LEU A 629 -15.36 -10.61 -20.68
N GLY A 630 -15.00 -9.33 -20.90
CA GLY A 630 -13.62 -8.95 -21.28
C GLY A 630 -12.60 -9.34 -20.21
N PHE A 631 -12.91 -9.11 -18.93
CA PHE A 631 -12.08 -9.49 -17.80
C PHE A 631 -11.92 -11.02 -17.71
N ALA A 632 -13.03 -11.77 -17.74
CA ALA A 632 -13.01 -13.23 -17.66
C ALA A 632 -12.23 -13.86 -18.83
N ALA A 633 -12.48 -13.41 -20.06
CA ALA A 633 -11.75 -13.87 -21.24
C ALA A 633 -10.25 -13.58 -21.12
N THR A 634 -9.87 -12.38 -20.66
CA THR A 634 -8.46 -12.01 -20.46
C THR A 634 -7.80 -12.86 -19.38
N CYS A 635 -8.49 -13.14 -18.26
CA CYS A 635 -7.98 -14.01 -17.21
C CYS A 635 -7.69 -15.41 -17.73
N VAL A 636 -8.62 -16.00 -18.49
CA VAL A 636 -8.43 -17.32 -19.11
C VAL A 636 -7.28 -17.28 -20.10
N LEU A 637 -7.27 -16.32 -21.02
CA LEU A 637 -6.21 -16.20 -22.03
C LEU A 637 -4.83 -16.04 -21.39
N MET A 638 -4.68 -15.14 -20.43
CA MET A 638 -3.38 -14.83 -19.82
C MET A 638 -2.85 -15.92 -18.89
N THR A 639 -3.73 -16.78 -18.34
CA THR A 639 -3.34 -17.86 -17.44
C THR A 639 -3.15 -19.21 -18.15
N THR A 640 -3.83 -19.45 -19.28
CA THR A 640 -3.79 -20.74 -19.99
C THR A 640 -2.89 -20.72 -21.23
N THR A 641 -2.63 -19.56 -21.81
CA THR A 641 -1.87 -19.46 -23.07
C THR A 641 -0.38 -19.72 -22.82
N PRO A 642 0.29 -20.54 -23.65
CA PRO A 642 1.72 -20.79 -23.55
C PRO A 642 2.54 -19.50 -23.65
N GLU A 643 3.64 -19.40 -22.91
CA GLU A 643 4.44 -18.17 -22.84
C GLU A 643 4.93 -17.66 -24.21
N ASN A 644 5.21 -18.55 -25.15
CA ASN A 644 5.65 -18.18 -26.50
C ASN A 644 4.59 -17.39 -27.28
N ALA A 645 3.33 -17.84 -27.24
CA ALA A 645 2.22 -17.13 -27.88
C ALA A 645 1.87 -15.82 -27.16
N LEU A 646 2.10 -15.75 -25.85
CA LEU A 646 1.97 -14.51 -25.09
C LEU A 646 3.00 -13.47 -25.52
N ASN A 647 4.24 -13.90 -25.79
CA ASN A 647 5.31 -13.00 -26.24
C ASN A 647 5.01 -12.40 -27.62
N ASP A 648 4.43 -13.18 -28.53
CA ASP A 648 4.00 -12.69 -29.85
C ASP A 648 2.86 -11.66 -29.74
N PHE A 649 1.86 -11.94 -28.90
CA PHE A 649 0.77 -11.00 -28.61
C PHE A 649 1.27 -9.70 -27.96
N VAL A 650 2.17 -9.82 -26.99
CA VAL A 650 2.82 -8.68 -26.33
C VAL A 650 3.67 -7.88 -27.34
N GLY A 651 4.34 -8.55 -28.27
CA GLY A 651 5.09 -7.92 -29.36
C GLY A 651 4.18 -7.11 -30.30
N PHE A 652 3.02 -7.66 -30.66
CA PHE A 652 1.99 -6.95 -31.44
C PHE A 652 1.46 -5.73 -30.67
N PHE A 653 1.10 -5.90 -29.40
CA PHE A 653 0.59 -4.80 -28.56
C PHE A 653 1.62 -3.69 -28.38
N ARG A 654 2.90 -4.04 -28.23
CA ARG A 654 3.99 -3.06 -28.19
C ARG A 654 4.15 -2.31 -29.50
N ARG A 655 3.99 -2.95 -30.66
CA ARG A 655 4.01 -2.28 -31.98
C ARG A 655 2.81 -1.33 -32.14
N LEU A 656 1.66 -1.68 -31.57
CA LEU A 656 0.46 -0.86 -31.58
C LEU A 656 0.65 0.42 -30.74
N LEU A 657 1.20 0.30 -29.53
CA LEU A 657 1.47 1.42 -28.63
C LEU A 657 2.77 2.19 -28.92
N GLY A 658 3.69 1.57 -29.68
CA GLY A 658 5.06 2.02 -29.86
C GLY A 658 5.38 2.64 -31.23
N LYS A 659 4.38 3.00 -32.04
CA LYS A 659 4.61 3.72 -33.31
C LYS A 659 4.93 5.23 -33.12
N THR A 660 5.86 5.53 -32.21
CA THR A 660 6.64 6.78 -32.22
C THR A 660 7.93 6.57 -31.41
N THR A 661 8.90 5.84 -31.93
CA THR A 661 10.32 6.04 -31.60
C THR A 661 11.17 5.28 -32.61
N ALA A 662 11.86 6.04 -33.45
CA ALA A 662 12.76 5.58 -34.50
C ALA A 662 14.09 5.02 -33.94
N GLU A 663 14.02 4.17 -32.93
CA GLU A 663 15.20 3.50 -32.35
C GLU A 663 15.31 2.02 -32.75
N ASN A 664 14.23 1.41 -33.25
CA ASN A 664 14.23 -0.02 -33.63
C ASN A 664 14.82 -0.32 -35.02
N GLU A 665 14.99 0.68 -35.90
CA GLU A 665 15.62 0.44 -37.21
C GLU A 665 17.17 0.41 -37.10
N GLY A 666 17.76 0.99 -36.06
CA GLY A 666 19.21 0.99 -35.86
C GLY A 666 19.79 -0.31 -35.32
N GLU A 667 19.05 -1.03 -34.45
CA GLU A 667 19.52 -2.30 -33.87
C GLU A 667 19.44 -3.48 -34.86
N GLU A 668 18.47 -3.50 -35.78
CA GLU A 668 18.40 -4.54 -36.82
C GLU A 668 19.52 -4.38 -37.87
N ASP A 669 19.87 -3.14 -38.25
CA ASP A 669 20.96 -2.86 -39.19
C ASP A 669 22.36 -3.14 -38.60
N GLU A 670 22.57 -2.89 -37.29
CA GLU A 670 23.83 -3.24 -36.63
C GLU A 670 24.03 -4.76 -36.48
N ASP A 671 22.95 -5.50 -36.21
CA ASP A 671 23.02 -6.96 -36.04
C ASP A 671 23.19 -7.68 -37.39
N GLU A 672 22.59 -7.15 -38.47
CA GLU A 672 22.85 -7.61 -39.83
C GLU A 672 24.28 -7.25 -40.31
N GLY A 673 24.77 -6.07 -39.93
CA GLY A 673 26.16 -5.64 -40.14
C GLY A 673 27.18 -6.54 -39.44
N ARG A 674 26.91 -6.96 -38.19
CA ARG A 674 27.75 -7.92 -37.45
C ARG A 674 27.73 -9.32 -38.06
N ARG A 675 26.57 -9.79 -38.54
CA ARG A 675 26.45 -11.10 -39.22
C ARG A 675 27.17 -11.12 -40.57
N ARG A 676 27.19 -9.99 -41.31
CA ARG A 676 27.97 -9.88 -42.54
C ARG A 676 29.47 -9.84 -42.29
N ARG A 677 29.93 -9.16 -41.22
CA ARG A 677 31.36 -9.17 -40.82
C ARG A 677 31.84 -10.53 -40.33
N SER A 678 31.01 -11.27 -39.58
CA SER A 678 31.37 -12.61 -39.10
C SER A 678 31.39 -13.67 -40.21
N ARG A 679 30.57 -13.51 -41.26
CA ARG A 679 30.65 -14.35 -42.47
C ARG A 679 31.89 -14.08 -43.31
N ARG A 680 32.33 -12.82 -43.40
CA ARG A 680 33.53 -12.45 -44.16
C ARG A 680 34.82 -12.97 -43.50
N ALA A 681 34.89 -12.92 -42.16
CA ALA A 681 36.02 -13.46 -41.39
C ALA A 681 36.10 -15.00 -41.33
N ARG A 682 35.17 -15.73 -41.96
CA ARG A 682 35.24 -17.20 -42.12
C ARG A 682 35.57 -17.63 -43.55
N LEU A 683 35.70 -16.69 -44.48
CA LEU A 683 35.97 -16.93 -45.90
C LEU A 683 37.34 -16.41 -46.34
N ASP A 684 38.02 -15.62 -45.50
CA ASP A 684 39.45 -15.30 -45.55
C ASP A 684 40.19 -16.19 -44.55
#